data_AF-A0A4R4KTV3-F1
#
_entry.id   AF-A0A4R4KTV3-F1
#
_cell.length_a   1.000
_cell.length_b   1.000
_cell.length_c   1.000
_cell.angle_alpha   90.00
_cell.angle_beta   90.00
_cell.angle_gamma   90.00
#
_symmetry.space_group_name_H-M   'P 1'
#
loop_
_entity.id
_entity.type
_entity.pdbx_description
1 polymer ?
#
loop_
_entity_poly.entity_id
_entity_poly.type
_entity_poly.pdbx_seq_one_letter_code
_entity_poly.pdbx_strand_id
1 'polypeptide(L)'
;MRGGLVTIGTVGALLAAMGLTVLGLGAADNAVANYDASSWLWSAARSEIARVNGVTARVDTRMGIPGARRHPMEVAQTDRLLVLRDLKTGQVSSLDLATLQITATTPTTPGLGVNVALHEDAAFVVDAVQGIVRQLDPRSLTPVGEPVRYPPGITGGAFDGKGRLWIAIPSEGTVSAVTPARLPAAPAGAASAGGAGPERVETYPVAEPSHELVVSTLDDGVAVLDRTSASLVTVRGGTTRRTPLTMSAVGTLPARTSGPAVPVTVAGERRVHVVADGAGEVREFTVPGAGDRLSPAVAWAGRFYCADEASGTVYAFDGAGQLVDTVTGKGAAGPLELEVRENHLFINAPDSSVARVVDDKHQVREVNKYANDVLGGDPPPAPPPPPPPKKPKVGKPGAPRSVSASAGNAQARVTWKPAAANGAEIIRYVVEGDGQRHEVGANQRAVEITGLTNGRSYTFSVHAVNAKGAGPARRSNPVTPTAAVPDPPASVTAEARPDGTVRVTWPAANGQGNTIARYAVTATSAGTNAPAGESTRTELVIPAGELEYGTQYAFTVVSVNDKGAGSAASPVSNTVVPFAPPGQPTDLTASTVADQPGAIALRWSPAADNGRPVTAYRVDVAGRVSEVTDTQTTVSGLGDGQNVRVKVRAVNEAGPGPEATTTARTVAPPRVTVTGSSATATTATVTFTVDAGGGQATCTLSTSGEQPEQGPCSKITMSGLAPGTAYTFTVTASNAAGKGTAERAQTTDPLYGVATCKNGSDGDQRTYCDKDVDGRNGNEIFSVPRQDNDKQVGWAKPGTRLKAYCKRSGQNVDSWIYNNQKQSTWWVQVEYEGRNYIPWAWLNLEGGDDIKILPTC
;
A
#
# COMPACT_ATOMS: atom_id res chain seq x y z
N MET A 1 7.88 -33.82 -92.78
CA MET A 1 8.99 -34.40 -92.01
C MET A 1 9.57 -33.32 -91.10
N ARG A 2 9.62 -33.61 -89.78
CA ARG A 2 10.52 -33.12 -88.70
C ARG A 2 10.83 -31.61 -88.65
N GLY A 3 10.57 -30.79 -87.63
CA GLY A 3 10.23 -30.84 -86.18
C GLY A 3 10.70 -29.45 -85.63
N GLY A 4 10.25 -28.81 -84.56
CA GLY A 4 9.26 -29.03 -83.50
C GLY A 4 8.88 -27.67 -82.89
N LEU A 5 7.94 -27.70 -81.94
CA LEU A 5 7.19 -26.59 -81.33
C LEU A 5 8.01 -25.41 -80.76
N VAL A 6 7.54 -24.18 -81.02
CA VAL A 6 7.71 -22.99 -80.15
C VAL A 6 6.48 -22.05 -80.28
N THR A 7 5.70 -21.96 -79.18
CA THR A 7 4.81 -20.88 -78.66
C THR A 7 3.85 -20.08 -79.56
N ILE A 8 2.56 -20.41 -79.47
CA ILE A 8 1.44 -19.46 -79.57
C ILE A 8 0.91 -19.28 -78.13
N GLY A 9 1.42 -18.28 -77.41
CA GLY A 9 1.03 -18.02 -76.02
C GLY A 9 1.26 -16.59 -75.52
N THR A 10 1.84 -15.69 -76.33
CA THR A 10 2.35 -14.40 -75.85
C THR A 10 1.63 -13.17 -76.43
N VAL A 11 0.60 -13.34 -77.27
CA VAL A 11 -0.09 -12.20 -77.91
C VAL A 11 -1.51 -11.96 -77.35
N GLY A 12 -2.06 -12.88 -76.54
CA GLY A 12 -3.36 -12.69 -75.88
C GLY A 12 -3.30 -11.94 -74.54
N ALA A 13 -2.14 -11.92 -73.85
CA ALA A 13 -2.04 -11.37 -72.50
C ALA A 13 -1.73 -9.86 -72.44
N LEU A 14 -1.27 -9.26 -73.55
CA LEU A 14 -0.89 -7.84 -73.59
C LEU A 14 -2.04 -6.88 -73.93
N LEU A 15 -3.20 -7.39 -74.39
CA LEU A 15 -4.39 -6.59 -74.65
C LEU A 15 -5.41 -6.59 -73.49
N ALA A 16 -5.26 -7.48 -72.50
CA ALA A 16 -6.10 -7.48 -71.29
C ALA A 16 -5.54 -6.60 -70.15
N ALA A 17 -4.25 -6.25 -70.17
CA ALA A 17 -3.61 -5.44 -69.13
C ALA A 17 -3.71 -3.92 -69.35
N MET A 18 -4.10 -3.45 -70.54
CA MET A 18 -4.29 -2.02 -70.84
C MET A 18 -5.73 -1.52 -70.65
N GLY A 19 -6.70 -2.42 -70.39
CA GLY A 19 -8.12 -2.08 -70.24
C GLY A 19 -8.60 -1.77 -68.82
N LEU A 20 -7.78 -2.00 -67.79
CA LEU A 20 -8.21 -1.97 -66.38
C LEU A 20 -7.66 -0.80 -65.55
N THR A 21 -7.11 0.23 -66.19
CA THR A 21 -6.69 1.49 -65.53
C THR A 21 -7.68 2.63 -65.71
N VAL A 22 -8.88 2.40 -66.26
CA VAL A 22 -9.82 3.50 -66.61
C VAL A 22 -11.14 3.52 -65.83
N LEU A 23 -11.51 2.50 -65.05
CA LEU A 23 -12.75 2.55 -64.25
C LEU A 23 -12.55 1.95 -62.87
N GLY A 24 -12.59 2.79 -61.84
CA GLY A 24 -12.61 2.36 -60.45
C GLY A 24 -13.91 1.64 -60.10
N LEU A 25 -13.79 0.48 -59.47
CA LEU A 25 -14.70 -0.15 -58.51
C LEU A 25 -14.09 -1.50 -58.09
N GLY A 26 -14.30 -1.88 -56.84
CA GLY A 26 -13.47 -2.83 -56.12
C GLY A 26 -13.87 -4.30 -56.17
N ALA A 27 -13.02 -5.04 -55.45
CA ALA A 27 -13.20 -6.32 -54.77
C ALA A 27 -12.99 -7.63 -55.53
N ALA A 28 -12.24 -8.48 -54.80
CA ALA A 28 -12.11 -9.94 -54.80
C ALA A 28 -11.02 -10.56 -55.70
N ASP A 29 -10.18 -11.49 -55.24
CA ASP A 29 -9.75 -11.88 -53.89
C ASP A 29 -8.70 -13.00 -54.06
N ASN A 30 -7.88 -13.22 -53.03
CA ASN A 30 -7.16 -14.47 -52.74
C ASN A 30 -6.04 -14.91 -53.71
N ALA A 31 -4.90 -14.22 -53.62
CA ALA A 31 -3.60 -14.85 -53.78
C ALA A 31 -2.60 -14.22 -52.80
N VAL A 32 -2.29 -14.96 -51.72
CA VAL A 32 -1.22 -14.70 -50.74
C VAL A 32 -1.45 -13.53 -49.79
N ALA A 33 -2.29 -13.76 -48.77
CA ALA A 33 -2.11 -13.10 -47.47
C ALA A 33 -0.82 -13.65 -46.84
N ASN A 34 0.33 -13.13 -47.25
CA ASN A 34 1.55 -13.23 -46.45
C ASN A 34 1.37 -12.24 -45.28
N TYR A 35 1.39 -12.77 -44.06
CA TYR A 35 1.58 -11.99 -42.84
C TYR A 35 2.80 -11.08 -43.03
N ASP A 36 2.56 -9.78 -43.17
CA ASP A 36 3.62 -8.81 -43.46
C ASP A 36 4.28 -8.44 -42.13
N ALA A 37 5.31 -9.21 -41.74
CA ALA A 37 6.04 -9.08 -40.49
C ALA A 37 6.39 -7.63 -40.17
N SER A 38 5.61 -6.93 -39.33
CA SER A 38 5.75 -5.48 -39.10
C SER A 38 5.79 -5.13 -37.61
N SER A 39 6.53 -4.09 -37.24
CA SER A 39 6.48 -3.51 -35.89
C SER A 39 6.29 -1.99 -35.97
N TRP A 40 5.50 -1.44 -35.03
CA TRP A 40 5.29 0.00 -34.88
C TRP A 40 6.30 0.59 -33.91
N LEU A 41 7.24 1.37 -34.44
CA LEU A 41 8.36 1.93 -33.68
C LEU A 41 8.13 3.41 -33.33
N TRP A 42 8.30 3.76 -32.06
CA TRP A 42 8.18 5.15 -31.60
C TRP A 42 9.41 5.99 -31.97
N SER A 43 9.17 7.28 -32.24
CA SER A 43 10.21 8.30 -32.29
C SER A 43 9.88 9.50 -31.42
N ALA A 44 10.56 9.59 -30.27
CA ALA A 44 10.43 10.72 -29.35
C ALA A 44 10.86 12.06 -29.98
N ALA A 45 11.87 12.03 -30.87
CA ALA A 45 12.37 13.24 -31.55
C ALA A 45 11.34 13.87 -32.51
N ARG A 46 10.54 13.04 -33.18
CA ARG A 46 9.52 13.46 -34.16
C ARG A 46 8.10 13.50 -33.60
N SER A 47 7.84 12.87 -32.44
CA SER A 47 6.48 12.66 -31.94
C SER A 47 5.65 11.81 -32.90
N GLU A 48 6.26 10.79 -33.47
CA GLU A 48 5.68 9.97 -34.53
C GLU A 48 5.86 8.48 -34.22
N ILE A 49 4.90 7.67 -34.65
CA ILE A 49 5.02 6.20 -34.67
C ILE A 49 5.12 5.74 -36.13
N ALA A 50 6.09 4.87 -36.41
CA ALA A 50 6.42 4.40 -37.75
C ALA A 50 6.21 2.90 -37.86
N ARG A 51 5.38 2.45 -38.80
CA ARG A 51 5.26 1.03 -39.13
C ARG A 51 6.46 0.61 -39.96
N VAL A 52 7.30 -0.24 -39.41
CA VAL A 52 8.49 -0.77 -40.08
C VAL A 52 8.22 -2.20 -40.52
N ASN A 53 8.36 -2.44 -41.81
CA ASN A 53 8.26 -3.76 -42.41
C ASN A 53 9.57 -4.54 -42.19
N GLY A 54 9.45 -5.71 -41.58
CA GLY A 54 10.55 -6.60 -41.25
C GLY A 54 11.19 -7.26 -42.47
N VAL A 55 10.40 -7.54 -43.51
CA VAL A 55 10.89 -8.17 -44.75
C VAL A 55 11.65 -7.17 -45.61
N THR A 56 11.14 -5.95 -45.76
CA THR A 56 11.75 -4.93 -46.65
C THR A 56 12.71 -3.99 -45.93
N ALA A 57 12.67 -3.94 -44.59
CA ALA A 57 13.39 -2.97 -43.77
C ALA A 57 13.09 -1.52 -44.19
N ARG A 58 11.82 -1.23 -44.50
CA ARG A 58 11.33 0.10 -44.88
C ARG A 58 10.17 0.52 -44.00
N VAL A 59 9.93 1.83 -43.98
CA VAL A 59 8.77 2.41 -43.31
C VAL A 59 7.59 2.39 -44.28
N ASP A 60 6.55 1.66 -43.92
CA ASP A 60 5.33 1.56 -44.75
C ASP A 60 4.42 2.77 -44.55
N THR A 61 4.29 3.21 -43.31
CA THR A 61 3.46 4.36 -42.94
C THR A 61 3.94 4.99 -41.63
N ARG A 62 3.55 6.25 -41.40
CA ARG A 62 3.85 7.02 -40.18
C ARG A 62 2.62 7.79 -39.74
N MET A 63 2.49 7.94 -38.42
CA MET A 63 1.45 8.75 -37.81
C MET A 63 2.05 9.65 -36.74
N GLY A 64 1.70 10.94 -36.79
CA GLY A 64 2.05 11.88 -35.72
C GLY A 64 1.13 11.71 -34.52
N ILE A 65 1.72 11.70 -33.32
CA ILE A 65 1.02 11.73 -32.04
C ILE A 65 1.08 13.16 -31.51
N PRO A 66 -0.04 13.91 -31.49
CA PRO A 66 -0.05 15.30 -31.04
C PRO A 66 0.39 15.45 -29.59
N GLY A 67 1.18 16.50 -29.30
CA GLY A 67 1.54 16.84 -27.92
C GLY A 67 2.56 15.93 -27.22
N ALA A 68 3.06 14.89 -27.89
CA ALA A 68 3.95 13.87 -27.31
C ALA A 68 5.45 14.06 -27.65
N ARG A 69 5.86 15.24 -28.12
CA ARG A 69 7.24 15.47 -28.57
C ARG A 69 8.21 15.40 -27.39
N ARG A 70 9.24 14.57 -27.50
CA ARG A 70 10.21 14.22 -26.43
C ARG A 70 9.57 13.57 -25.19
N HIS A 71 8.33 13.09 -25.30
CA HIS A 71 7.74 12.28 -24.23
C HIS A 71 8.17 10.83 -24.43
N PRO A 72 8.58 10.14 -23.35
CA PRO A 72 8.77 8.69 -23.42
C PRO A 72 7.39 8.03 -23.53
N MET A 73 7.27 7.07 -24.45
CA MET A 73 6.04 6.34 -24.74
C MET A 73 6.24 4.86 -24.47
N GLU A 74 5.24 4.24 -23.90
CA GLU A 74 5.08 2.78 -23.93
C GLU A 74 4.13 2.43 -25.08
N VAL A 75 4.55 1.49 -25.92
CA VAL A 75 3.81 1.03 -27.09
C VAL A 75 3.44 -0.44 -26.90
N ALA A 76 2.15 -0.72 -26.74
CA ALA A 76 1.61 -2.07 -26.74
C ALA A 76 0.88 -2.30 -28.07
N GLN A 77 1.20 -3.39 -28.78
CA GLN A 77 0.76 -3.56 -30.17
C GLN A 77 0.24 -4.96 -30.49
N THR A 78 -0.85 -5.02 -31.25
CA THR A 78 -1.40 -6.24 -31.86
C THR A 78 -1.57 -6.02 -33.37
N ASP A 79 -2.06 -7.04 -34.07
CA ASP A 79 -2.26 -6.98 -35.52
C ASP A 79 -3.36 -5.97 -35.92
N ARG A 80 -4.21 -5.58 -34.97
CA ARG A 80 -5.38 -4.71 -35.21
C ARG A 80 -5.31 -3.37 -34.49
N LEU A 81 -4.68 -3.30 -33.31
CA LEU A 81 -4.73 -2.12 -32.43
C LEU A 81 -3.32 -1.77 -31.90
N LEU A 82 -3.08 -0.48 -31.68
CA LEU A 82 -2.01 -0.01 -30.80
C LEU A 82 -2.62 0.66 -29.58
N VAL A 83 -2.05 0.39 -28.42
CA VAL A 83 -2.30 1.19 -27.22
C VAL A 83 -1.01 1.90 -26.84
N LEU A 84 -1.09 3.22 -26.83
CA LEU A 84 0.02 4.13 -26.56
C LEU A 84 -0.18 4.75 -25.18
N ARG A 85 0.78 4.58 -24.28
CA ARG A 85 0.79 5.28 -23.00
C ARG A 85 1.88 6.33 -22.97
N ASP A 86 1.47 7.58 -22.75
CA ASP A 86 2.38 8.68 -22.47
C ASP A 86 2.83 8.59 -21.00
N LEU A 87 4.09 8.19 -20.78
CA LEU A 87 4.62 8.01 -19.44
C LEU A 87 4.72 9.32 -18.65
N LYS A 88 4.76 10.47 -19.35
CA LYS A 88 4.85 11.80 -18.74
C LYS A 88 3.48 12.33 -18.32
N THR A 89 2.45 12.17 -19.15
CA THR A 89 1.11 12.69 -18.87
C THR A 89 0.15 11.66 -18.27
N GLY A 90 0.49 10.36 -18.34
CA GLY A 90 -0.40 9.27 -17.96
C GLY A 90 -1.53 9.01 -18.95
N GLN A 91 -1.59 9.73 -20.07
CA GLN A 91 -2.63 9.52 -21.08
C GLN A 91 -2.40 8.19 -21.80
N VAL A 92 -3.44 7.35 -21.84
CA VAL A 92 -3.49 6.14 -22.66
C VAL A 92 -4.38 6.43 -23.86
N SER A 93 -3.89 6.14 -25.06
CA SER A 93 -4.59 6.33 -26.33
C SER A 93 -4.65 5.02 -27.09
N SER A 94 -5.82 4.70 -27.64
CA SER A 94 -5.99 3.56 -28.53
C SER A 94 -6.02 4.02 -29.97
N LEU A 95 -5.30 3.31 -30.83
CA LEU A 95 -5.20 3.54 -32.26
C LEU A 95 -5.70 2.32 -33.02
N ASP A 96 -6.66 2.51 -33.92
CA ASP A 96 -7.08 1.46 -34.85
C ASP A 96 -6.14 1.43 -36.07
N LEU A 97 -5.49 0.29 -36.30
CA LEU A 97 -4.51 0.14 -37.38
C LEU A 97 -5.14 0.12 -38.78
N ALA A 98 -6.43 -0.16 -38.90
CA ALA A 98 -7.14 -0.14 -40.18
C ALA A 98 -7.45 1.29 -40.64
N THR A 99 -7.74 2.20 -39.70
CA THR A 99 -8.09 3.60 -40.00
C THR A 99 -6.94 4.57 -39.76
N LEU A 100 -5.92 4.16 -39.00
CA LEU A 100 -4.84 5.01 -38.49
C LEU A 100 -5.37 6.24 -37.74
N GLN A 101 -6.43 6.04 -36.95
CA GLN A 101 -7.04 7.08 -36.12
C GLN A 101 -7.05 6.67 -34.65
N ILE A 102 -6.86 7.66 -33.78
CA ILE A 102 -7.04 7.49 -32.34
C ILE A 102 -8.54 7.33 -32.10
N THR A 103 -8.97 6.16 -31.64
CA THR A 103 -10.38 5.84 -31.41
C THR A 103 -10.84 6.19 -30.01
N ALA A 104 -9.93 6.20 -29.04
CA ALA A 104 -10.22 6.50 -27.66
C ALA A 104 -8.98 7.01 -26.91
N THR A 105 -9.21 7.79 -25.85
CA THR A 105 -8.17 8.19 -24.90
C THR A 105 -8.72 8.16 -23.48
N THR A 106 -7.94 7.68 -22.52
CA THR A 106 -8.28 7.73 -21.10
C THR A 106 -7.06 8.16 -20.27
N PRO A 107 -7.23 9.01 -19.24
CA PRO A 107 -6.15 9.28 -18.30
C PRO A 107 -5.89 8.06 -17.40
N THR A 108 -4.64 7.84 -17.05
CA THR A 108 -4.18 6.93 -15.99
C THR A 108 -3.23 7.68 -15.05
N THR A 109 -2.88 7.10 -13.91
CA THR A 109 -1.88 7.68 -13.01
C THR A 109 -0.58 7.92 -13.79
N PRO A 110 -0.06 9.16 -13.86
CA PRO A 110 1.18 9.41 -14.61
C PRO A 110 2.39 8.79 -13.90
N GLY A 111 3.48 8.48 -14.62
CA GLY A 111 4.69 7.90 -14.03
C GLY A 111 4.87 6.39 -14.21
N LEU A 112 5.85 5.83 -13.48
CA LEU A 112 6.47 4.51 -13.74
C LEU A 112 5.75 3.31 -13.09
N GLY A 113 4.77 3.56 -12.23
CA GLY A 113 3.99 2.53 -11.55
C GLY A 113 2.70 2.13 -12.26
N VAL A 114 2.52 2.51 -13.52
CA VAL A 114 1.40 2.04 -14.34
C VAL A 114 1.94 1.59 -15.68
N ASN A 115 1.56 0.39 -16.13
CA ASN A 115 1.92 -0.12 -17.45
C ASN A 115 0.67 -0.62 -18.18
N VAL A 116 0.79 -0.74 -19.50
CA VAL A 116 -0.31 -1.21 -20.36
C VAL A 116 0.08 -2.51 -21.02
N ALA A 117 -0.76 -3.52 -20.86
CA ALA A 117 -0.62 -4.79 -21.53
C ALA A 117 -1.66 -4.90 -22.65
N LEU A 118 -1.27 -5.41 -23.81
CA LEU A 118 -2.18 -5.70 -24.91
C LEU A 118 -1.88 -7.09 -25.50
N HIS A 119 -2.90 -7.91 -25.68
CA HIS A 119 -2.80 -9.21 -26.36
C HIS A 119 -4.11 -9.49 -27.08
N GLU A 120 -4.05 -9.69 -28.40
CA GLU A 120 -5.23 -9.82 -29.28
C GLU A 120 -6.24 -8.68 -29.04
N ASP A 121 -7.39 -9.01 -28.47
CA ASP A 121 -8.46 -8.08 -28.14
C ASP A 121 -8.50 -7.71 -26.64
N ALA A 122 -7.55 -8.17 -25.82
CA ALA A 122 -7.50 -7.86 -24.39
C ALA A 122 -6.47 -6.76 -24.08
N ALA A 123 -6.92 -5.65 -23.49
CA ALA A 123 -6.05 -4.62 -22.93
C ALA A 123 -6.17 -4.56 -21.41
N PHE A 124 -5.07 -4.30 -20.73
CA PHE A 124 -5.05 -4.07 -19.28
C PHE A 124 -4.24 -2.83 -18.95
N VAL A 125 -4.73 -2.07 -17.98
CA VAL A 125 -3.94 -1.10 -17.22
C VAL A 125 -3.59 -1.75 -15.89
N VAL A 126 -2.30 -1.90 -15.63
CA VAL A 126 -1.77 -2.45 -14.37
C VAL A 126 -1.25 -1.27 -13.56
N ASP A 127 -1.95 -0.92 -12.49
CA ASP A 127 -1.51 0.07 -11.50
C ASP A 127 -0.77 -0.63 -10.37
N ALA A 128 0.57 -0.63 -10.50
CA ALA A 128 1.50 -1.20 -9.55
C ALA A 128 1.43 -0.56 -8.16
N VAL A 129 1.08 0.73 -8.11
CA VAL A 129 1.02 1.49 -6.85
C VAL A 129 -0.19 1.07 -6.04
N GLN A 130 -1.36 1.03 -6.65
CA GLN A 130 -2.61 0.69 -5.98
C GLN A 130 -2.88 -0.82 -5.92
N GLY A 131 -2.09 -1.63 -6.62
CA GLY A 131 -2.33 -3.06 -6.77
C GLY A 131 -3.59 -3.34 -7.61
N ILE A 132 -3.92 -2.49 -8.58
CA ILE A 132 -5.15 -2.62 -9.37
C ILE A 132 -4.80 -3.08 -10.79
N VAL A 133 -5.35 -4.21 -11.21
CA VAL A 133 -5.23 -4.75 -12.57
C VAL A 133 -6.58 -4.65 -13.25
N ARG A 134 -6.72 -3.68 -14.17
CA ARG A 134 -7.98 -3.33 -14.79
C ARG A 134 -7.99 -3.66 -16.27
N GLN A 135 -8.92 -4.52 -16.68
CA GLN A 135 -9.16 -4.78 -18.10
C GLN A 135 -9.90 -3.60 -18.73
N LEU A 136 -9.49 -3.24 -19.95
CA LEU A 136 -10.15 -2.27 -20.81
C LEU A 136 -10.58 -2.95 -22.11
N ASP A 137 -11.69 -2.49 -22.71
CA ASP A 137 -11.95 -2.75 -24.12
C ASP A 137 -10.98 -1.88 -24.92
N PRO A 138 -10.03 -2.46 -25.68
CA PRO A 138 -9.01 -1.67 -26.36
C PRO A 138 -9.61 -0.77 -27.46
N ARG A 139 -10.85 -0.98 -27.92
CA ARG A 139 -11.48 -0.16 -28.95
C ARG A 139 -11.97 1.18 -28.40
N SER A 140 -12.48 1.18 -27.16
CA SER A 140 -13.09 2.33 -26.50
C SER A 140 -12.33 2.82 -25.25
N LEU A 141 -11.35 2.05 -24.78
CA LEU A 141 -10.65 2.21 -23.50
C LEU A 141 -11.58 2.26 -22.27
N THR A 142 -12.78 1.70 -22.38
CA THR A 142 -13.72 1.60 -21.26
C THR A 142 -13.43 0.38 -20.40
N PRO A 143 -13.52 0.46 -19.06
CA PRO A 143 -13.33 -0.69 -18.18
C PRO A 143 -14.28 -1.86 -18.48
N VAL A 144 -13.77 -3.08 -18.34
CA VAL A 144 -14.53 -4.33 -18.49
C VAL A 144 -14.64 -5.02 -17.14
N GLY A 145 -15.83 -4.94 -16.54
CA GLY A 145 -16.12 -5.53 -15.23
C GLY A 145 -15.29 -4.94 -14.07
N GLU A 146 -15.27 -5.65 -12.94
CA GLU A 146 -14.47 -5.25 -11.78
C GLU A 146 -12.98 -5.60 -11.99
N PRO A 147 -12.05 -4.74 -11.54
CA PRO A 147 -10.62 -5.03 -11.64
C PRO A 147 -10.19 -6.10 -10.64
N VAL A 148 -9.12 -6.83 -10.97
CA VAL A 148 -8.43 -7.70 -10.00
C VAL A 148 -7.60 -6.80 -9.08
N ARG A 149 -7.69 -7.05 -7.77
CA ARG A 149 -6.98 -6.28 -6.74
C ARG A 149 -5.95 -7.15 -6.02
N TYR A 150 -4.78 -6.56 -5.82
CA TYR A 150 -3.64 -7.10 -5.08
C TYR A 150 -3.23 -6.10 -4.00
N PRO A 151 -2.40 -6.50 -3.03
CA PRO A 151 -1.70 -5.54 -2.18
C PRO A 151 -0.90 -4.52 -3.03
N PRO A 152 -0.79 -3.25 -2.59
CA PRO A 152 0.08 -2.25 -3.20
C PRO A 152 1.52 -2.75 -3.45
N GLY A 153 2.12 -2.35 -4.56
CA GLY A 153 3.50 -2.68 -4.91
C GLY A 153 3.67 -3.94 -5.78
N ILE A 154 2.68 -4.28 -6.60
CA ILE A 154 2.84 -5.34 -7.63
C ILE A 154 3.86 -4.93 -8.71
N THR A 155 4.39 -5.90 -9.45
CA THR A 155 5.34 -5.65 -10.54
C THR A 155 5.06 -6.58 -11.72
N GLY A 156 5.32 -6.10 -12.95
CA GLY A 156 5.01 -6.84 -14.18
C GLY A 156 3.73 -6.38 -14.89
N GLY A 157 3.12 -7.28 -15.66
CA GLY A 157 1.94 -6.99 -16.47
C GLY A 157 2.16 -7.11 -17.97
N ALA A 158 2.68 -8.26 -18.41
CA ALA A 158 2.70 -8.64 -19.82
C ALA A 158 1.93 -9.95 -20.01
N PHE A 159 1.54 -10.23 -21.25
CA PHE A 159 0.88 -11.47 -21.62
C PHE A 159 1.90 -12.54 -22.03
N ASP A 160 1.68 -13.76 -21.54
CA ASP A 160 2.37 -14.93 -22.11
C ASP A 160 1.82 -15.28 -23.49
N GLY A 161 2.46 -16.21 -24.20
CA GLY A 161 1.99 -16.67 -25.52
C GLY A 161 0.65 -17.42 -25.51
N LYS A 162 0.03 -17.62 -24.34
CA LYS A 162 -1.30 -18.22 -24.17
C LYS A 162 -2.37 -17.18 -23.83
N GLY A 163 -2.03 -15.89 -23.80
CA GLY A 163 -2.96 -14.81 -23.48
C GLY A 163 -3.29 -14.67 -22.00
N ARG A 164 -2.46 -15.21 -21.09
CA ARG A 164 -2.56 -14.95 -19.64
C ARG A 164 -1.67 -13.77 -19.26
N LEU A 165 -2.24 -12.82 -18.51
CA LEU A 165 -1.51 -11.69 -17.97
C LEU A 165 -0.82 -12.11 -16.67
N TRP A 166 0.51 -11.96 -16.58
CA TRP A 166 1.27 -12.36 -15.40
C TRP A 166 1.69 -11.17 -14.54
N ILE A 167 1.39 -11.25 -13.24
CA ILE A 167 1.59 -10.19 -12.24
C ILE A 167 2.37 -10.77 -11.05
N ALA A 168 3.53 -10.22 -10.71
CA ALA A 168 4.24 -10.55 -9.48
C ALA A 168 3.77 -9.68 -8.31
N ILE A 169 3.68 -10.30 -7.13
CA ILE A 169 3.26 -9.67 -5.88
C ILE A 169 4.41 -9.81 -4.87
N PRO A 170 5.38 -8.87 -4.87
CA PRO A 170 6.54 -8.89 -3.97
C PRO A 170 6.19 -9.06 -2.49
N SER A 171 5.15 -8.37 -2.01
CA SER A 171 4.70 -8.43 -0.61
C SER A 171 4.25 -9.82 -0.16
N GLU A 172 3.88 -10.69 -1.09
CA GLU A 172 3.48 -12.08 -0.83
C GLU A 172 4.54 -13.09 -1.29
N GLY A 173 5.55 -12.66 -2.06
CA GLY A 173 6.52 -13.56 -2.69
C GLY A 173 5.90 -14.43 -3.79
N THR A 174 4.80 -14.00 -4.41
CA THR A 174 4.02 -14.81 -5.38
C THR A 174 4.00 -14.19 -6.79
N VAL A 175 3.59 -15.00 -7.77
CA VAL A 175 3.21 -14.55 -9.11
C VAL A 175 1.84 -15.12 -9.46
N SER A 176 0.97 -14.30 -10.06
CA SER A 176 -0.40 -14.65 -10.42
C SER A 176 -0.66 -14.52 -11.91
N ALA A 177 -1.43 -15.46 -12.46
CA ALA A 177 -1.97 -15.41 -13.81
C ALA A 177 -3.41 -14.87 -13.78
N VAL A 178 -3.65 -13.79 -14.53
CA VAL A 178 -4.96 -13.17 -14.73
C VAL A 178 -5.47 -13.52 -16.12
N THR A 179 -6.68 -14.07 -16.18
CA THR A 179 -7.35 -14.39 -17.45
C THR A 179 -8.29 -13.25 -17.84
N PRO A 180 -8.19 -12.74 -19.08
CA PRO A 180 -9.11 -11.72 -19.57
C PRO A 180 -10.56 -12.19 -19.60
N ALA A 181 -11.49 -11.32 -19.21
CA ALA A 181 -12.90 -11.48 -19.50
C ALA A 181 -13.18 -11.35 -21.00
N ARG A 182 -14.24 -12.00 -21.46
CA ARG A 182 -14.72 -11.83 -22.84
C ARG A 182 -15.24 -10.41 -23.07
N LEU A 183 -14.83 -9.81 -24.17
CA LEU A 183 -15.36 -8.51 -24.59
C LEU A 183 -16.79 -8.61 -25.14
N PRO A 184 -17.60 -7.54 -24.99
CA PRO A 184 -18.88 -7.43 -25.66
C PRO A 184 -18.72 -7.30 -27.19
N ALA A 185 -19.72 -7.79 -27.93
CA ALA A 185 -19.71 -7.83 -29.39
C ALA A 185 -19.59 -6.43 -30.04
N ALA A 186 -20.20 -5.41 -29.43
CA ALA A 186 -20.02 -4.01 -29.80
C ALA A 186 -19.15 -3.30 -28.74
N PRO A 187 -18.37 -2.25 -29.12
CA PRO A 187 -17.66 -1.43 -28.15
C PRO A 187 -18.66 -0.90 -27.13
N ALA A 188 -18.46 -1.23 -25.86
CA ALA A 188 -19.39 -0.82 -24.81
C ALA A 188 -19.44 0.71 -24.73
N GLY A 189 -20.66 1.28 -24.79
CA GLY A 189 -20.89 2.59 -24.20
C GLY A 189 -20.67 2.50 -22.69
N ALA A 190 -20.39 3.63 -22.02
CA ALA A 190 -20.01 3.72 -20.61
C ALA A 190 -20.97 3.10 -19.55
N ALA A 191 -22.02 2.38 -19.96
CA ALA A 191 -23.12 1.90 -19.12
C ALA A 191 -23.30 0.36 -19.03
N SER A 192 -22.46 -0.49 -19.63
CA SER A 192 -22.62 -1.95 -19.49
C SER A 192 -21.71 -2.56 -18.41
N ALA A 193 -21.92 -2.19 -17.14
CA ALA A 193 -21.25 -2.78 -15.98
C ALA A 193 -21.87 -4.15 -15.55
N GLY A 194 -22.32 -4.96 -16.53
CA GLY A 194 -23.08 -6.20 -16.27
C GLY A 194 -22.38 -7.50 -16.71
N GLY A 195 -21.12 -7.44 -17.17
CA GLY A 195 -20.33 -8.62 -17.56
C GLY A 195 -19.37 -9.05 -16.46
N ALA A 196 -19.01 -10.35 -16.43
CA ALA A 196 -17.92 -10.85 -15.59
C ALA A 196 -16.62 -10.09 -15.92
N GLY A 197 -15.92 -9.61 -14.89
CA GLY A 197 -14.60 -8.96 -15.03
C GLY A 197 -13.47 -9.97 -15.20
N PRO A 198 -12.22 -9.51 -15.39
CA PRO A 198 -11.06 -10.40 -15.40
C PRO A 198 -10.95 -11.22 -14.11
N GLU A 199 -10.49 -12.45 -14.22
CA GLU A 199 -10.40 -13.38 -13.09
C GLU A 199 -8.95 -13.80 -12.83
N ARG A 200 -8.58 -13.90 -11.55
CA ARG A 200 -7.30 -14.50 -11.13
C ARG A 200 -7.45 -16.02 -11.19
N VAL A 201 -6.69 -16.67 -12.06
CA VAL A 201 -6.85 -18.10 -12.34
C VAL A 201 -5.86 -18.96 -11.55
N GLU A 202 -4.61 -18.52 -11.43
CA GLU A 202 -3.57 -19.27 -10.73
C GLU A 202 -2.62 -18.32 -9.98
N THR A 203 -2.11 -18.76 -8.82
CA THR A 203 -1.08 -18.04 -8.05
C THR A 203 -0.03 -19.05 -7.58
N TYR A 204 1.24 -18.69 -7.75
CA TYR A 204 2.38 -19.56 -7.45
C TYR A 204 3.35 -18.85 -6.50
N PRO A 205 3.86 -19.52 -5.46
CA PRO A 205 4.96 -19.02 -4.67
C PRO A 205 6.25 -19.07 -5.50
N VAL A 206 6.96 -17.94 -5.56
CA VAL A 206 8.20 -17.80 -6.34
C VAL A 206 9.36 -17.28 -5.50
N ALA A 207 9.09 -16.58 -4.39
CA ALA A 207 10.08 -16.06 -3.46
C ALA A 207 9.51 -16.03 -2.03
N GLU A 208 10.35 -15.64 -1.06
CA GLU A 208 9.83 -15.24 0.25
C GLU A 208 9.13 -13.88 0.13
N PRO A 209 8.17 -13.57 1.03
CA PRO A 209 7.55 -12.25 1.09
C PRO A 209 8.57 -11.11 1.18
N SER A 210 8.24 -9.98 0.54
CA SER A 210 9.04 -8.75 0.47
C SER A 210 10.35 -8.84 -0.31
N HIS A 211 10.61 -9.96 -1.00
CA HIS A 211 11.72 -10.04 -1.96
C HIS A 211 11.47 -9.15 -3.19
N GLU A 212 12.55 -8.61 -3.77
CA GLU A 212 12.48 -7.80 -4.98
C GLU A 212 12.34 -8.70 -6.22
N LEU A 213 11.20 -8.58 -6.93
CA LEU A 213 10.85 -9.43 -8.06
C LEU A 213 10.84 -8.67 -9.38
N VAL A 214 11.32 -9.33 -10.44
CA VAL A 214 11.17 -8.87 -11.84
C VAL A 214 10.63 -10.01 -12.67
N VAL A 215 9.73 -9.73 -13.61
CA VAL A 215 9.08 -10.76 -14.44
C VAL A 215 9.44 -10.63 -15.91
N SER A 216 9.53 -11.79 -16.58
CA SER A 216 9.54 -11.94 -18.03
C SER A 216 8.46 -12.93 -18.41
N THR A 217 7.56 -12.55 -19.30
CA THR A 217 6.59 -13.52 -19.84
C THR A 217 7.25 -14.46 -20.83
N LEU A 218 6.80 -15.72 -20.84
CA LEU A 218 7.32 -16.76 -21.71
C LEU A 218 6.30 -17.10 -22.80
N ASP A 219 6.67 -17.93 -23.76
CA ASP A 219 5.68 -18.45 -24.75
C ASP A 219 4.57 -19.28 -24.06
N ASP A 220 4.88 -19.89 -22.92
CA ASP A 220 3.93 -20.50 -22.00
C ASP A 220 4.43 -20.26 -20.57
N GLY A 221 3.73 -19.40 -19.82
CA GLY A 221 4.03 -19.11 -18.43
C GLY A 221 4.89 -17.85 -18.20
N VAL A 222 5.63 -17.84 -17.09
CA VAL A 222 6.41 -16.68 -16.64
C VAL A 222 7.75 -17.09 -16.02
N ALA A 223 8.78 -16.27 -16.20
CA ALA A 223 10.01 -16.32 -15.44
C ALA A 223 10.06 -15.14 -14.47
N VAL A 224 10.38 -15.41 -13.21
CA VAL A 224 10.49 -14.44 -12.13
C VAL A 224 11.91 -14.45 -11.61
N LEU A 225 12.61 -13.34 -11.76
CA LEU A 225 13.91 -13.12 -11.13
C LEU A 225 13.68 -12.57 -9.72
N ASP A 226 14.04 -13.36 -8.72
CA ASP A 226 14.20 -12.91 -7.33
C ASP A 226 15.60 -12.30 -7.19
N ARG A 227 15.64 -10.97 -7.17
CA ARG A 227 16.89 -10.19 -7.04
C ARG A 227 17.49 -10.29 -5.65
N THR A 228 16.67 -10.55 -4.63
CA THR A 228 17.13 -10.66 -3.24
C THR A 228 17.87 -11.97 -3.00
N SER A 229 17.36 -13.09 -3.54
CA SER A 229 18.02 -14.40 -3.40
C SER A 229 18.93 -14.79 -4.57
N ALA A 230 19.05 -13.92 -5.58
CA ALA A 230 19.75 -14.20 -6.84
C ALA A 230 19.31 -15.54 -7.45
N SER A 231 18.01 -15.72 -7.64
CA SER A 231 17.46 -16.94 -8.25
C SER A 231 16.40 -16.64 -9.29
N LEU A 232 16.39 -17.43 -10.37
CA LEU A 232 15.36 -17.38 -11.39
C LEU A 232 14.35 -18.50 -11.13
N VAL A 233 13.07 -18.15 -11.03
CA VAL A 233 11.97 -19.10 -10.91
C VAL A 233 11.12 -19.08 -12.16
N THR A 234 10.99 -20.21 -12.84
CA THR A 234 10.10 -20.37 -13.98
C THR A 234 8.82 -21.06 -13.55
N VAL A 235 7.69 -20.60 -14.07
CA VAL A 235 6.37 -21.20 -13.89
C VAL A 235 5.85 -21.57 -15.27
N ARG A 236 5.76 -22.87 -15.58
CA ARG A 236 5.25 -23.38 -16.86
C ARG A 236 4.34 -24.58 -16.62
N GLY A 237 3.19 -24.64 -17.30
CA GLY A 237 2.23 -25.75 -17.15
C GLY A 237 1.88 -26.06 -15.68
N GLY A 238 1.81 -25.02 -14.83
CA GLY A 238 1.55 -25.13 -13.40
C GLY A 238 2.70 -25.66 -12.54
N THR A 239 3.87 -25.92 -13.11
CA THR A 239 5.06 -26.37 -12.38
C THR A 239 6.01 -25.22 -12.15
N THR A 240 6.47 -25.04 -10.91
CA THR A 240 7.49 -24.06 -10.54
C THR A 240 8.88 -24.70 -10.51
N ARG A 241 9.88 -24.00 -11.04
CA ARG A 241 11.29 -24.44 -11.00
C ARG A 241 12.19 -23.28 -10.63
N ARG A 242 12.89 -23.41 -9.50
CA ARG A 242 13.91 -22.46 -9.05
C ARG A 242 15.29 -22.86 -9.55
N THR A 243 16.06 -21.89 -10.02
CA THR A 243 17.46 -22.04 -10.45
C THR A 243 18.29 -20.93 -9.83
N PRO A 244 19.24 -21.25 -8.92
CA PRO A 244 20.11 -20.25 -8.32
C PRO A 244 21.07 -19.69 -9.38
N LEU A 245 21.38 -18.40 -9.28
CA LEU A 245 22.30 -17.67 -10.16
C LEU A 245 23.47 -17.12 -9.33
N THR A 246 24.65 -17.07 -9.93
CA THR A 246 25.83 -16.49 -9.28
C THR A 246 25.92 -15.02 -9.67
N MET A 247 25.36 -14.14 -8.84
CA MET A 247 25.27 -12.70 -9.12
C MET A 247 25.69 -11.87 -7.91
N SER A 248 26.48 -10.84 -8.16
CA SER A 248 26.95 -9.82 -7.22
C SER A 248 26.37 -8.43 -7.49
N ALA A 249 25.70 -8.25 -8.64
CA ALA A 249 24.98 -7.04 -9.01
C ALA A 249 23.53 -7.35 -9.44
N VAL A 250 22.73 -6.29 -9.61
CA VAL A 250 21.30 -6.39 -9.95
C VAL A 250 21.11 -6.97 -11.36
N GLY A 251 20.25 -7.98 -11.45
CA GLY A 251 19.84 -8.60 -12.71
C GLY A 251 18.59 -7.97 -13.33
N THR A 252 18.49 -8.02 -14.65
CA THR A 252 17.33 -7.58 -15.41
C THR A 252 16.86 -8.69 -16.35
N LEU A 253 15.56 -8.65 -16.67
CA LEU A 253 14.91 -9.53 -17.61
C LEU A 253 14.27 -8.70 -18.74
N PRO A 254 14.19 -9.21 -19.98
CA PRO A 254 13.35 -8.58 -21.00
C PRO A 254 11.86 -8.75 -20.63
N ALA A 255 10.99 -7.85 -21.11
CA ALA A 255 9.56 -7.93 -20.81
C ALA A 255 8.91 -9.25 -21.26
N ARG A 256 9.38 -9.79 -22.38
CA ARG A 256 8.99 -11.07 -22.95
C ARG A 256 10.23 -11.82 -23.41
N THR A 257 10.28 -13.12 -23.11
CA THR A 257 11.30 -14.05 -23.57
C THR A 257 10.65 -15.09 -24.47
N SER A 258 11.10 -15.17 -25.72
CA SER A 258 10.69 -16.23 -26.65
C SER A 258 11.74 -17.34 -26.72
N GLY A 259 11.27 -18.57 -26.85
CA GLY A 259 12.10 -19.76 -26.92
C GLY A 259 12.37 -20.44 -25.57
N PRO A 260 13.25 -21.46 -25.57
CA PRO A 260 13.41 -22.40 -24.44
C PRO A 260 14.39 -21.91 -23.37
N ALA A 261 14.95 -20.71 -23.48
CA ALA A 261 15.99 -20.25 -22.58
C ALA A 261 15.77 -18.80 -22.14
N VAL A 262 15.93 -18.54 -20.84
CA VAL A 262 15.68 -17.23 -20.24
C VAL A 262 17.01 -16.53 -19.98
N PRO A 263 17.30 -15.42 -20.68
CA PRO A 263 18.48 -14.61 -20.42
C PRO A 263 18.23 -13.63 -19.27
N VAL A 264 19.14 -13.62 -18.30
CA VAL A 264 19.22 -12.66 -17.19
C VAL A 264 20.47 -11.82 -17.37
N THR A 265 20.29 -10.53 -17.64
CA THR A 265 21.41 -9.59 -17.83
C THR A 265 21.81 -8.97 -16.51
N VAL A 266 23.09 -9.07 -16.15
CA VAL A 266 23.69 -8.47 -14.95
C VAL A 266 24.62 -7.37 -15.40
N ALA A 267 24.05 -6.18 -15.55
CA ALA A 267 24.71 -5.09 -16.26
C ALA A 267 26.00 -4.61 -15.55
N GLY A 268 25.98 -4.57 -14.21
CA GLY A 268 27.16 -4.23 -13.39
C GLY A 268 28.34 -5.20 -13.53
N GLU A 269 28.08 -6.43 -13.96
CA GLU A 269 29.10 -7.45 -14.23
C GLU A 269 29.37 -7.62 -15.73
N ARG A 270 28.59 -6.94 -16.56
CA ARG A 270 28.50 -7.17 -18.01
C ARG A 270 28.33 -8.63 -18.37
N ARG A 271 27.55 -9.37 -17.58
CA ARG A 271 27.35 -10.82 -17.72
C ARG A 271 25.91 -11.13 -18.06
N VAL A 272 25.67 -12.13 -18.89
CA VAL A 272 24.34 -12.67 -19.14
C VAL A 272 24.32 -14.13 -18.70
N HIS A 273 23.39 -14.47 -17.81
CA HIS A 273 23.10 -15.85 -17.41
C HIS A 273 21.93 -16.36 -18.24
N VAL A 274 22.11 -17.47 -18.92
CA VAL A 274 21.08 -18.12 -19.73
C VAL A 274 20.65 -19.39 -19.03
N VAL A 275 19.37 -19.43 -18.62
CA VAL A 275 18.78 -20.59 -17.96
C VAL A 275 17.94 -21.37 -18.97
N ALA A 276 18.37 -22.60 -19.30
CA ALA A 276 17.69 -23.46 -20.26
C ALA A 276 16.51 -24.24 -19.63
N ASP A 277 15.43 -24.42 -20.40
CA ASP A 277 14.31 -25.30 -20.05
C ASP A 277 14.76 -26.76 -19.94
N GLY A 278 14.20 -27.48 -18.96
CA GLY A 278 14.39 -28.93 -18.80
C GLY A 278 15.53 -29.35 -17.87
N ALA A 279 16.69 -28.69 -17.88
CA ALA A 279 17.85 -29.08 -17.06
C ALA A 279 18.27 -28.08 -15.96
N GLY A 280 17.81 -26.81 -16.01
CA GLY A 280 18.27 -25.79 -15.05
C GLY A 280 19.76 -25.51 -15.20
N GLU A 281 20.32 -25.87 -16.35
CA GLU A 281 21.68 -25.57 -16.74
C GLU A 281 21.77 -24.06 -16.91
N VAL A 282 22.69 -23.45 -16.15
CA VAL A 282 23.01 -22.03 -16.25
C VAL A 282 24.27 -21.91 -17.08
N ARG A 283 24.15 -21.22 -18.22
CA ARG A 283 25.30 -20.82 -19.03
C ARG A 283 25.56 -19.34 -18.83
N GLU A 284 26.81 -18.94 -18.89
CA GLU A 284 27.20 -17.55 -18.65
C GLU A 284 28.13 -17.07 -19.75
N PHE A 285 27.92 -15.85 -20.22
CA PHE A 285 28.86 -15.18 -21.12
C PHE A 285 28.98 -13.69 -20.78
N THR A 286 30.13 -13.13 -21.16
CA THR A 286 30.46 -11.72 -20.91
C THR A 286 30.20 -10.88 -22.16
N VAL A 287 29.55 -9.74 -21.97
CA VAL A 287 29.27 -8.76 -23.01
C VAL A 287 30.48 -7.82 -23.17
N PRO A 288 31.13 -7.76 -24.35
CA PRO A 288 32.29 -6.90 -24.59
C PRO A 288 31.99 -5.43 -24.35
N GLY A 289 32.96 -4.65 -23.86
CA GLY A 289 32.82 -3.21 -23.62
C GLY A 289 33.10 -2.82 -22.16
N ALA A 290 32.76 -1.59 -21.78
CA ALA A 290 32.98 -1.05 -20.43
C ALA A 290 31.73 -0.30 -19.93
N GLY A 291 31.60 -0.15 -18.61
CA GLY A 291 30.42 0.43 -17.97
C GLY A 291 29.27 -0.57 -17.81
N ASP A 292 28.16 -0.10 -17.27
CA ASP A 292 27.01 -0.89 -16.80
C ASP A 292 25.71 -0.61 -17.58
N ARG A 293 25.80 0.09 -18.72
CA ARG A 293 24.64 0.44 -19.55
C ARG A 293 24.28 -0.66 -20.56
N LEU A 294 23.86 -1.81 -20.03
CA LEU A 294 23.35 -2.93 -20.83
C LEU A 294 21.83 -3.02 -20.76
N SER A 295 21.20 -3.15 -21.92
CA SER A 295 19.79 -3.55 -22.04
C SER A 295 19.61 -5.02 -21.63
N PRO A 296 18.41 -5.43 -21.19
CA PRO A 296 18.09 -6.84 -21.03
C PRO A 296 18.33 -7.60 -22.35
N ALA A 297 19.03 -8.73 -22.28
CA ALA A 297 19.32 -9.52 -23.45
C ALA A 297 18.04 -10.20 -23.96
N VAL A 298 17.84 -10.21 -25.26
CA VAL A 298 16.65 -10.79 -25.91
C VAL A 298 17.05 -12.04 -26.69
N ALA A 299 16.31 -13.12 -26.51
CA ALA A 299 16.48 -14.36 -27.27
C ALA A 299 15.72 -14.28 -28.60
N TRP A 300 16.42 -14.50 -29.72
CA TRP A 300 15.84 -14.52 -31.06
C TRP A 300 16.55 -15.54 -31.96
N ALA A 301 15.77 -16.43 -32.60
CA ALA A 301 16.26 -17.43 -33.55
C ALA A 301 17.50 -18.24 -33.09
N GLY A 302 17.56 -18.60 -31.79
CA GLY A 302 18.68 -19.37 -31.22
C GLY A 302 19.93 -18.55 -30.89
N ARG A 303 19.86 -17.21 -30.95
CA ARG A 303 20.88 -16.28 -30.48
C ARG A 303 20.36 -15.39 -29.35
N PHE A 304 21.28 -14.81 -28.59
CA PHE A 304 21.01 -13.79 -27.59
C PHE A 304 21.58 -12.45 -28.06
N TYR A 305 20.74 -11.43 -28.08
CA TYR A 305 21.10 -10.07 -28.48
C TYR A 305 21.10 -9.17 -27.25
N CYS A 306 22.24 -8.55 -26.96
CA CYS A 306 22.39 -7.63 -25.84
C CYS A 306 22.91 -6.29 -26.35
N ALA A 307 22.15 -5.22 -26.15
CA ALA A 307 22.59 -3.88 -26.53
C ALA A 307 23.38 -3.21 -25.40
N ASP A 308 24.51 -2.63 -25.78
CA ASP A 308 25.29 -1.68 -24.99
C ASP A 308 24.87 -0.27 -25.41
N GLU A 309 24.10 0.38 -24.54
CA GLU A 309 23.53 1.70 -24.81
C GLU A 309 24.56 2.83 -24.73
N ALA A 310 25.69 2.61 -24.03
CA ALA A 310 26.77 3.58 -23.96
C ALA A 310 27.49 3.72 -25.31
N SER A 311 27.61 2.61 -26.04
CA SER A 311 28.21 2.58 -27.38
C SER A 311 27.19 2.59 -28.52
N GLY A 312 25.93 2.26 -28.25
CA GLY A 312 24.90 2.02 -29.27
C GLY A 312 25.08 0.71 -30.05
N THR A 313 25.94 -0.20 -29.56
CA THR A 313 26.28 -1.48 -30.21
C THR A 313 25.40 -2.60 -29.70
N VAL A 314 24.94 -3.49 -30.58
CA VAL A 314 24.23 -4.72 -30.17
C VAL A 314 25.11 -5.93 -30.44
N TYR A 315 25.46 -6.67 -29.39
CA TYR A 315 26.25 -7.89 -29.48
C TYR A 315 25.33 -9.10 -29.61
N ALA A 316 25.62 -9.99 -30.56
CA ALA A 316 24.87 -11.23 -30.77
C ALA A 316 25.72 -12.44 -30.39
N PHE A 317 25.18 -13.27 -29.51
CA PHE A 317 25.79 -14.50 -29.02
C PHE A 317 25.00 -15.70 -29.50
N ASP A 318 25.67 -16.80 -29.84
CA ASP A 318 24.98 -18.05 -30.13
C ASP A 318 24.42 -18.73 -28.88
N GLY A 319 23.74 -19.87 -29.05
CA GLY A 319 23.19 -20.66 -27.95
C GLY A 319 24.24 -21.24 -26.99
N ALA A 320 25.53 -21.18 -27.34
CA ALA A 320 26.65 -21.55 -26.46
C ALA A 320 27.24 -20.35 -25.71
N GLY A 321 26.75 -19.13 -25.98
CA GLY A 321 27.25 -17.89 -25.39
C GLY A 321 28.51 -17.35 -26.07
N GLN A 322 28.88 -17.86 -27.25
CA GLN A 322 30.00 -17.33 -28.01
C GLN A 322 29.54 -16.12 -28.83
N LEU A 323 30.32 -15.04 -28.81
CA LEU A 323 30.06 -13.87 -29.64
C LEU A 323 30.22 -14.25 -31.12
N VAL A 324 29.15 -14.11 -31.89
CA VAL A 324 29.08 -14.50 -33.31
C VAL A 324 28.85 -13.33 -34.25
N ASP A 325 28.30 -12.21 -33.76
CA ASP A 325 28.09 -11.01 -34.57
C ASP A 325 28.06 -9.74 -33.70
N THR A 326 28.28 -8.58 -34.33
CA THR A 326 28.23 -7.27 -33.68
C THR A 326 27.55 -6.28 -34.60
N VAL A 327 26.36 -5.86 -34.20
CA VAL A 327 25.56 -4.88 -34.92
C VAL A 327 25.97 -3.48 -34.50
N THR A 328 26.76 -2.83 -35.36
CA THR A 328 27.15 -1.41 -35.21
C THR A 328 26.33 -0.56 -36.17
N GLY A 329 25.96 0.66 -35.78
CA GLY A 329 25.30 1.58 -36.72
C GLY A 329 25.57 3.05 -36.44
N LYS A 330 25.25 3.90 -37.43
CA LYS A 330 25.59 5.33 -37.48
C LYS A 330 24.69 6.23 -36.59
N GLY A 331 24.33 5.75 -35.40
CA GLY A 331 23.47 6.47 -34.43
C GLY A 331 24.21 6.76 -33.13
N ALA A 332 23.82 7.85 -32.45
CA ALA A 332 24.42 8.25 -31.18
C ALA A 332 24.09 7.26 -30.05
N ALA A 333 24.98 7.19 -29.05
CA ALA A 333 24.75 6.52 -27.76
C ALA A 333 23.39 6.92 -27.15
N GLY A 334 22.66 5.97 -26.57
CA GLY A 334 21.28 6.19 -26.13
C GLY A 334 20.50 4.89 -25.90
N PRO A 335 19.25 4.99 -25.41
CA PRO A 335 18.40 3.84 -25.16
C PRO A 335 18.11 3.07 -26.46
N LEU A 336 18.17 1.74 -26.37
CA LEU A 336 17.86 0.83 -27.48
C LEU A 336 16.74 -0.12 -27.05
N GLU A 337 15.65 -0.10 -27.80
CA GLU A 337 14.50 -0.99 -27.61
C GLU A 337 14.67 -2.20 -28.54
N LEU A 338 14.70 -3.39 -27.95
CA LEU A 338 14.81 -4.66 -28.68
C LEU A 338 13.47 -5.39 -28.55
N GLU A 339 12.81 -5.63 -29.67
CA GLU A 339 11.52 -6.31 -29.70
C GLU A 339 11.54 -7.45 -30.70
N VAL A 340 11.17 -8.65 -30.24
CA VAL A 340 10.93 -9.80 -31.12
C VAL A 340 9.45 -9.85 -31.46
N ARG A 341 9.14 -9.72 -32.75
CA ARG A 341 7.77 -9.74 -33.27
C ARG A 341 7.74 -10.36 -34.66
N GLU A 342 6.72 -11.19 -34.92
CA GLU A 342 6.41 -11.73 -36.26
C GLU A 342 7.66 -12.26 -37.00
N ASN A 343 8.40 -13.14 -36.32
CA ASN A 343 9.63 -13.76 -36.81
C ASN A 343 10.78 -12.80 -37.18
N HIS A 344 10.85 -11.63 -36.56
CA HIS A 344 11.98 -10.71 -36.72
C HIS A 344 12.32 -10.06 -35.38
N LEU A 345 13.57 -9.63 -35.24
CA LEU A 345 14.01 -8.76 -34.15
C LEU A 345 14.14 -7.32 -34.66
N PHE A 346 13.36 -6.42 -34.08
CA PHE A 346 13.42 -4.99 -34.33
C PHE A 346 14.28 -4.32 -33.25
N ILE A 347 15.25 -3.53 -33.69
CA ILE A 347 16.16 -2.77 -32.83
C ILE A 347 15.89 -1.28 -33.08
N ASN A 348 15.20 -0.63 -32.16
CA ASN A 348 14.79 0.76 -32.28
C ASN A 348 15.66 1.67 -31.40
N ALA A 349 16.11 2.80 -31.96
CA ALA A 349 16.66 3.92 -31.20
C ALA A 349 15.61 5.05 -31.19
N PRO A 350 14.86 5.27 -30.09
CA PRO A 350 13.72 6.21 -30.07
C PRO A 350 14.11 7.66 -30.41
N ASP A 351 15.32 8.05 -30.02
CA ASP A 351 15.86 9.40 -30.19
C ASP A 351 16.63 9.61 -31.51
N SER A 352 16.66 8.59 -32.37
CA SER A 352 17.37 8.65 -33.65
C SER A 352 16.47 8.29 -34.83
N SER A 353 16.93 8.64 -36.03
CA SER A 353 16.32 8.24 -37.29
C SER A 353 16.51 6.76 -37.59
N VAL A 354 17.40 6.06 -36.88
CA VAL A 354 17.83 4.70 -37.21
C VAL A 354 17.05 3.68 -36.41
N ALA A 355 16.52 2.68 -37.11
CA ALA A 355 16.11 1.39 -36.57
C ALA A 355 16.83 0.28 -37.37
N ARG A 356 16.80 -0.96 -36.88
CA ARG A 356 17.30 -2.12 -37.63
C ARG A 356 16.31 -3.27 -37.51
N VAL A 357 16.26 -4.09 -38.55
CA VAL A 357 15.56 -5.36 -38.53
C VAL A 357 16.58 -6.48 -38.69
N VAL A 358 16.45 -7.52 -37.88
CA VAL A 358 17.22 -8.75 -37.95
C VAL A 358 16.28 -9.90 -38.31
N ASP A 359 16.54 -10.57 -39.42
CA ASP A 359 15.76 -11.72 -39.87
C ASP A 359 16.14 -13.03 -39.14
N ASP A 360 15.50 -14.13 -39.52
CA ASP A 360 15.73 -15.48 -38.99
C ASP A 360 17.11 -16.06 -39.36
N LYS A 361 17.77 -15.50 -40.39
CA LYS A 361 19.14 -15.81 -40.79
C LYS A 361 20.17 -14.87 -40.16
N HIS A 362 19.73 -14.02 -39.23
CA HIS A 362 20.53 -13.03 -38.53
C HIS A 362 21.11 -11.94 -39.45
N GLN A 363 20.53 -11.71 -40.62
CA GLN A 363 20.93 -10.60 -41.48
C GLN A 363 20.34 -9.31 -40.95
N VAL A 364 21.20 -8.31 -40.75
CA VAL A 364 20.79 -6.98 -40.28
C VAL A 364 20.52 -6.06 -41.46
N ARG A 365 19.39 -5.37 -41.43
CA ARG A 365 19.04 -4.30 -42.38
C ARG A 365 18.73 -3.01 -41.62
N GLU A 366 19.38 -1.91 -42.04
CA GLU A 366 19.16 -0.59 -41.44
C GLU A 366 17.91 0.08 -42.03
N VAL A 367 17.12 0.71 -41.16
CA VAL A 367 15.89 1.43 -41.50
C VAL A 367 16.06 2.90 -41.08
N ASN A 368 15.90 3.82 -42.03
CA ASN A 368 15.78 5.24 -41.72
C ASN A 368 14.31 5.60 -41.51
N LYS A 369 13.89 5.71 -40.24
CA LYS A 369 12.54 6.12 -39.80
C LYS A 369 12.09 7.46 -40.39
N TYR A 370 13.02 8.33 -40.81
CA TYR A 370 12.73 9.68 -41.29
C TYR A 370 12.92 9.86 -42.81
N ALA A 371 13.37 8.83 -43.54
CA ALA A 371 13.57 8.94 -44.98
C ALA A 371 12.25 9.26 -45.70
N ASN A 372 12.35 10.00 -46.81
CA ASN A 372 11.21 10.47 -47.62
C ASN A 372 11.41 10.18 -49.12
N ASP A 373 12.28 9.22 -49.49
CA ASP A 373 12.75 9.11 -50.87
C ASP A 373 13.36 7.75 -51.27
N VAL A 374 13.19 7.48 -52.57
CA VAL A 374 13.61 6.36 -53.40
C VAL A 374 14.89 6.76 -54.18
N LEU A 375 15.89 5.87 -54.25
CA LEU A 375 17.01 5.74 -55.22
C LEU A 375 17.73 6.98 -55.84
N GLY A 376 19.05 7.11 -55.61
CA GLY A 376 20.08 7.29 -56.67
C GLY A 376 20.94 8.59 -56.73
N GLY A 377 22.27 8.46 -56.78
CA GLY A 377 23.22 9.46 -57.35
C GLY A 377 24.68 9.43 -56.83
N ASP A 378 25.65 9.03 -57.67
CA ASP A 378 27.12 9.01 -57.43
C ASP A 378 27.86 10.30 -57.92
N PRO A 379 29.10 10.59 -57.44
CA PRO A 379 29.80 11.88 -57.62
C PRO A 379 30.87 11.88 -58.74
N PRO A 380 31.38 13.05 -59.20
CA PRO A 380 32.60 13.10 -60.01
C PRO A 380 33.80 13.87 -59.37
N PRO A 381 35.04 13.69 -59.92
CA PRO A 381 36.32 13.71 -59.19
C PRO A 381 37.26 14.91 -59.49
N ALA A 382 38.41 14.98 -58.79
CA ALA A 382 39.51 15.95 -58.95
C ALA A 382 40.65 15.48 -59.89
N PRO A 383 41.39 16.39 -60.58
CA PRO A 383 42.88 16.32 -60.66
C PRO A 383 43.59 17.70 -60.97
N PRO A 384 44.88 17.83 -61.39
CA PRO A 384 46.18 17.72 -60.66
C PRO A 384 47.18 18.93 -60.90
N PRO A 385 48.45 18.94 -60.38
CA PRO A 385 49.38 20.11 -60.26
C PRO A 385 50.63 20.11 -61.18
N PRO A 386 51.42 21.23 -61.30
CA PRO A 386 52.93 21.16 -61.35
C PRO A 386 53.69 22.48 -60.88
N PRO A 387 55.02 22.68 -61.08
CA PRO A 387 56.18 22.32 -60.22
C PRO A 387 57.12 23.50 -59.77
N PRO A 388 58.17 23.31 -58.93
CA PRO A 388 59.01 24.39 -58.36
C PRO A 388 60.51 24.40 -58.81
N PRO A 389 61.25 25.52 -58.66
CA PRO A 389 62.72 25.54 -58.69
C PRO A 389 63.44 25.96 -57.38
N LYS A 390 64.78 25.73 -57.37
CA LYS A 390 65.69 25.34 -56.25
C LYS A 390 66.18 26.43 -55.28
N LYS A 391 66.56 25.98 -54.06
CA LYS A 391 67.14 26.74 -52.93
C LYS A 391 68.69 26.76 -52.84
N PRO A 392 69.30 27.83 -52.29
CA PRO A 392 70.69 27.89 -51.78
C PRO A 392 70.84 27.25 -50.38
N LYS A 393 72.09 27.02 -49.93
CA LYS A 393 72.47 26.22 -48.74
C LYS A 393 71.69 26.56 -47.46
N VAL A 394 71.25 25.49 -46.79
CA VAL A 394 70.17 25.42 -45.80
C VAL A 394 70.62 24.66 -44.55
N GLY A 395 70.22 25.11 -43.35
CA GLY A 395 70.23 24.34 -42.10
C GLY A 395 68.83 23.94 -41.61
N LYS A 396 68.74 23.04 -40.62
CA LYS A 396 67.47 22.69 -39.94
C LYS A 396 66.82 23.95 -39.31
N PRO A 397 65.48 24.03 -39.18
CA PRO A 397 64.83 25.21 -38.57
C PRO A 397 65.26 25.42 -37.12
N GLY A 398 65.12 26.65 -36.61
CA GLY A 398 65.18 26.93 -35.18
C GLY A 398 63.93 26.44 -34.44
N ALA A 399 63.92 26.52 -33.10
CA ALA A 399 62.72 26.26 -32.33
C ALA A 399 61.65 27.36 -32.60
N PRO A 400 60.35 27.00 -32.64
CA PRO A 400 59.27 27.98 -32.61
C PRO A 400 59.38 28.89 -31.39
N ARG A 401 58.94 30.15 -31.52
CA ARG A 401 58.97 31.13 -30.41
C ARG A 401 57.59 31.20 -29.76
N SER A 402 57.53 31.56 -28.47
CA SER A 402 56.27 31.81 -27.76
C SER A 402 55.22 30.71 -27.95
N VAL A 403 55.61 29.44 -27.73
CA VAL A 403 54.65 28.33 -27.72
C VAL A 403 53.81 28.45 -26.46
N SER A 404 52.49 28.55 -26.61
CA SER A 404 51.53 28.62 -25.53
C SER A 404 50.32 27.75 -25.85
N ALA A 405 49.62 27.27 -24.83
CA ALA A 405 48.38 26.53 -24.99
C ALA A 405 47.28 27.19 -24.15
N SER A 406 46.05 27.16 -24.67
CA SER A 406 44.83 27.51 -23.94
C SER A 406 43.85 26.35 -23.98
N ALA A 407 43.33 25.95 -22.83
CA ALA A 407 42.35 24.87 -22.69
C ALA A 407 40.96 25.29 -23.20
N GLY A 408 40.23 24.32 -23.75
CA GLY A 408 38.79 24.34 -24.01
C GLY A 408 38.15 23.04 -23.53
N ASN A 409 36.91 22.76 -23.93
CA ASN A 409 36.23 21.50 -23.56
C ASN A 409 36.78 20.31 -24.35
N ALA A 410 37.41 19.35 -23.66
CA ALA A 410 38.05 18.18 -24.25
C ALA A 410 39.06 18.50 -25.37
N GLN A 411 39.59 19.73 -25.34
CA GLN A 411 40.49 20.23 -26.37
C GLN A 411 41.46 21.28 -25.83
N ALA A 412 42.55 21.51 -26.55
CA ALA A 412 43.47 22.60 -26.29
C ALA A 412 43.88 23.27 -27.60
N ARG A 413 43.86 24.60 -27.61
CA ARG A 413 44.39 25.40 -28.72
C ARG A 413 45.84 25.73 -28.43
N VAL A 414 46.75 25.16 -29.21
CA VAL A 414 48.19 25.42 -29.12
C VAL A 414 48.56 26.49 -30.14
N THR A 415 49.25 27.54 -29.71
CA THR A 415 49.66 28.67 -30.55
C THR A 415 51.17 28.92 -30.46
N TRP A 416 51.78 29.37 -31.55
CA TRP A 416 53.22 29.68 -31.58
C TRP A 416 53.54 30.80 -32.58
N LYS A 417 54.68 31.45 -32.37
CA LYS A 417 55.30 32.38 -33.33
C LYS A 417 56.27 31.63 -34.26
N PRO A 418 56.49 32.13 -35.49
CA PRO A 418 57.32 31.47 -36.48
C PRO A 418 58.73 31.14 -35.95
N ALA A 419 59.18 29.93 -36.27
CA ALA A 419 60.56 29.47 -36.15
C ALA A 419 61.46 30.11 -37.23
N ALA A 420 62.76 30.23 -36.95
CA ALA A 420 63.73 30.65 -37.95
C ALA A 420 63.94 29.56 -39.01
N ALA A 421 63.76 29.90 -40.29
CA ALA A 421 63.83 28.94 -41.41
C ALA A 421 65.26 28.50 -41.77
N ASN A 422 66.29 29.24 -41.33
CA ASN A 422 67.71 28.90 -41.50
C ASN A 422 68.08 28.51 -42.95
N GLY A 423 67.61 29.28 -43.94
CA GLY A 423 67.95 29.09 -45.35
C GLY A 423 67.03 28.15 -46.15
N ALA A 424 66.14 27.37 -45.51
CA ALA A 424 65.03 26.72 -46.20
C ALA A 424 63.72 26.97 -45.50
N GLU A 425 62.77 27.41 -46.32
CA GLU A 425 61.35 27.42 -45.99
C GLU A 425 60.95 26.20 -45.17
N ILE A 426 60.36 26.51 -44.02
CA ILE A 426 59.68 25.54 -43.18
C ILE A 426 58.56 24.95 -44.01
N ILE A 427 58.48 23.63 -44.07
CA ILE A 427 57.44 22.93 -44.85
C ILE A 427 56.22 22.62 -43.97
N ARG A 428 56.44 22.39 -42.67
CA ARG A 428 55.38 22.13 -41.69
C ARG A 428 55.84 22.36 -40.26
N TYR A 429 54.88 22.51 -39.36
CA TYR A 429 55.08 22.37 -37.92
C TYR A 429 54.50 21.05 -37.46
N VAL A 430 55.16 20.44 -36.48
CA VAL A 430 54.70 19.22 -35.82
C VAL A 430 54.43 19.57 -34.36
N VAL A 431 53.22 19.24 -33.89
CA VAL A 431 52.76 19.43 -32.52
C VAL A 431 52.56 18.05 -31.90
N GLU A 432 53.20 17.80 -30.76
CA GLU A 432 53.17 16.51 -30.06
C GLU A 432 52.81 16.72 -28.58
N GLY A 433 51.86 15.94 -28.08
CA GLY A 433 51.41 15.92 -26.67
C GLY A 433 50.37 14.82 -26.44
N ASP A 434 50.35 14.24 -25.23
CA ASP A 434 49.49 13.08 -24.85
C ASP A 434 49.50 11.89 -25.83
N GLY A 435 50.63 11.63 -26.49
CA GLY A 435 50.74 10.57 -27.50
C GLY A 435 50.09 10.89 -28.85
N GLN A 436 49.46 12.06 -29.00
CA GLN A 436 48.96 12.57 -30.26
C GLN A 436 50.04 13.36 -31.01
N ARG A 437 50.03 13.24 -32.35
CA ARG A 437 50.94 13.95 -33.26
C ARG A 437 50.14 14.61 -34.37
N HIS A 438 50.23 15.94 -34.46
CA HIS A 438 49.55 16.74 -35.47
C HIS A 438 50.56 17.48 -36.33
N GLU A 439 50.44 17.35 -37.65
CA GLU A 439 51.26 18.09 -38.61
C GLU A 439 50.41 19.17 -39.28
N VAL A 440 50.88 20.42 -39.23
CA VAL A 440 50.18 21.57 -39.82
C VAL A 440 51.08 22.32 -40.80
N GLY A 441 50.46 22.95 -41.79
CA GLY A 441 51.19 23.65 -42.85
C GLY A 441 52.12 24.77 -42.35
N ALA A 442 53.13 25.10 -43.14
CA ALA A 442 54.16 26.11 -42.85
C ALA A 442 53.64 27.50 -42.41
N ASN A 443 52.44 27.89 -42.82
CA ASN A 443 51.83 29.18 -42.51
C ASN A 443 50.91 29.14 -41.27
N GLN A 444 50.59 27.96 -40.75
CA GLN A 444 49.77 27.81 -39.56
C GLN A 444 50.54 28.23 -38.30
N ARG A 445 49.86 28.95 -37.40
CA ARG A 445 50.41 29.43 -36.11
C ARG A 445 49.61 28.95 -34.91
N ALA A 446 48.63 28.11 -35.18
CA ALA A 446 47.82 27.46 -34.18
C ALA A 446 47.36 26.10 -34.69
N VAL A 447 47.09 25.20 -33.75
CA VAL A 447 46.34 23.97 -34.01
C VAL A 447 45.43 23.71 -32.82
N GLU A 448 44.28 23.12 -33.09
CA GLU A 448 43.37 22.63 -32.07
C GLU A 448 43.60 21.12 -31.91
N ILE A 449 43.88 20.71 -30.68
CA ILE A 449 44.10 19.33 -30.29
C ILE A 449 42.83 18.86 -29.57
N THR A 450 42.12 17.90 -30.15
CA THR A 450 40.82 17.40 -29.66
C THR A 450 40.94 15.99 -29.10
N GLY A 451 39.95 15.57 -28.29
CA GLY A 451 39.94 14.24 -27.67
C GLY A 451 40.77 14.17 -26.38
N LEU A 452 41.02 15.32 -25.76
CA LEU A 452 41.68 15.40 -24.45
C LEU A 452 40.67 15.12 -23.34
N THR A 453 41.10 14.48 -22.26
CA THR A 453 40.26 14.30 -21.05
C THR A 453 40.24 15.57 -20.21
N ASN A 454 39.06 16.09 -19.88
CA ASN A 454 38.91 17.21 -18.95
C ASN A 454 39.44 16.86 -17.54
N GLY A 455 39.98 17.85 -16.82
CA GLY A 455 40.58 17.67 -15.50
C GLY A 455 42.00 17.10 -15.49
N ARG A 456 42.50 16.59 -16.64
CA ARG A 456 43.89 16.14 -16.79
C ARG A 456 44.76 17.27 -17.36
N SER A 457 45.95 17.43 -16.80
CA SER A 457 46.92 18.45 -17.24
C SER A 457 47.74 17.96 -18.44
N TYR A 458 47.84 18.77 -19.48
CA TYR A 458 48.60 18.48 -20.69
C TYR A 458 49.65 19.55 -20.96
N THR A 459 50.75 19.14 -21.60
CA THR A 459 51.77 20.03 -22.15
C THR A 459 52.11 19.58 -23.56
N PHE A 460 52.22 20.54 -24.48
CA PHE A 460 52.47 20.25 -25.90
C PHE A 460 53.86 20.74 -26.28
N SER A 461 54.49 20.06 -27.24
CA SER A 461 55.76 20.47 -27.82
C SER A 461 55.58 20.74 -29.31
N VAL A 462 56.12 21.85 -29.79
CA VAL A 462 56.05 22.25 -31.20
C VAL A 462 57.46 22.32 -31.76
N HIS A 463 57.68 21.69 -32.92
CA HIS A 463 58.91 21.85 -33.68
C HIS A 463 58.62 22.13 -35.16
N ALA A 464 59.53 22.85 -35.82
CA ALA A 464 59.45 23.13 -37.26
C ALA A 464 60.27 22.11 -38.05
N VAL A 465 59.79 21.74 -39.23
CA VAL A 465 60.50 20.85 -40.16
C VAL A 465 60.73 21.61 -41.47
N ASN A 466 61.94 21.51 -42.03
CA ASN A 466 62.23 21.92 -43.41
C ASN A 466 62.90 20.76 -44.16
N ALA A 467 63.35 21.01 -45.39
CA ALA A 467 64.01 20.01 -46.23
C ALA A 467 65.33 19.43 -45.65
N LYS A 468 65.87 19.97 -44.55
CA LYS A 468 67.05 19.44 -43.83
C LYS A 468 66.69 18.66 -42.55
N GLY A 469 65.41 18.51 -42.25
CA GLY A 469 64.90 17.75 -41.11
C GLY A 469 64.30 18.61 -40.02
N ALA A 470 63.96 17.98 -38.90
CA ALA A 470 63.33 18.61 -37.75
C ALA A 470 64.31 19.50 -36.97
N GLY A 471 63.86 20.71 -36.65
CA GLY A 471 64.51 21.59 -35.68
C GLY A 471 64.18 21.21 -34.24
N PRO A 472 64.79 21.85 -33.23
CA PRO A 472 64.50 21.59 -31.83
C PRO A 472 63.05 21.97 -31.47
N ALA A 473 62.44 21.21 -30.55
CA ALA A 473 61.09 21.46 -30.06
C ALA A 473 61.07 22.50 -28.93
N ARG A 474 59.96 23.23 -28.80
CA ARG A 474 59.66 24.09 -27.66
C ARG A 474 58.34 23.67 -27.01
N ARG A 475 58.33 23.56 -25.68
CA ARG A 475 57.16 23.21 -24.88
C ARG A 475 56.25 24.42 -24.61
N SER A 476 54.94 24.18 -24.52
CA SER A 476 53.92 25.13 -24.06
C SER A 476 53.93 25.25 -22.53
N ASN A 477 53.13 26.18 -21.99
CA ASN A 477 52.64 26.10 -20.61
C ASN A 477 51.73 24.85 -20.44
N PRO A 478 51.61 24.31 -19.22
CA PRO A 478 50.61 23.28 -18.93
C PRO A 478 49.19 23.87 -19.02
N VAL A 479 48.24 23.05 -19.46
CA VAL A 479 46.82 23.40 -19.53
C VAL A 479 45.94 22.23 -19.09
N THR A 480 44.82 22.52 -18.43
CA THR A 480 43.83 21.53 -18.01
C THR A 480 42.50 21.86 -18.67
N PRO A 481 42.06 21.08 -19.68
CA PRO A 481 40.72 21.17 -20.27
C PRO A 481 39.62 21.06 -19.21
N THR A 482 38.56 21.85 -19.33
CA THR A 482 37.38 21.80 -18.45
C THR A 482 36.09 21.94 -19.27
N ALA A 483 35.00 21.37 -18.75
CA ALA A 483 33.65 21.66 -19.25
C ALA A 483 32.90 22.55 -18.25
N ALA A 484 32.07 23.46 -18.75
CA ALA A 484 31.28 24.34 -17.90
C ALA A 484 30.22 23.56 -17.09
N VAL A 485 29.65 22.51 -17.70
CA VAL A 485 28.58 21.68 -17.13
C VAL A 485 29.19 20.35 -16.66
N PRO A 486 28.91 19.90 -15.42
CA PRO A 486 29.34 18.60 -14.94
C PRO A 486 28.53 17.45 -15.57
N ASP A 487 28.99 16.21 -15.38
CA ASP A 487 28.20 15.03 -15.75
C ASP A 487 27.11 14.76 -14.68
N PRO A 488 25.92 14.25 -15.06
CA PRO A 488 24.93 13.78 -14.07
C PRO A 488 25.46 12.54 -13.32
N PRO A 489 24.95 12.24 -12.12
CA PRO A 489 25.20 10.95 -11.49
C PRO A 489 24.76 9.79 -12.40
N ALA A 490 25.57 8.75 -12.48
CA ALA A 490 25.36 7.65 -13.43
C ALA A 490 24.12 6.81 -13.12
N SER A 491 23.80 6.65 -11.84
CA SER A 491 22.64 5.90 -11.34
C SER A 491 22.12 6.52 -10.05
N VAL A 492 20.85 6.27 -9.74
CA VAL A 492 20.22 6.68 -8.49
C VAL A 492 19.45 5.49 -7.94
N THR A 493 19.58 5.27 -6.65
CA THR A 493 18.86 4.21 -5.92
C THR A 493 18.12 4.84 -4.76
N ALA A 494 16.94 4.33 -4.46
CA ALA A 494 16.11 4.79 -3.36
C ALA A 494 15.70 3.62 -2.46
N GLU A 495 15.67 3.88 -1.15
CA GLU A 495 15.31 2.93 -0.11
C GLU A 495 14.33 3.60 0.85
N ALA A 496 13.11 3.06 0.98
CA ALA A 496 12.15 3.48 2.01
C ALA A 496 12.41 2.70 3.29
N ARG A 497 12.41 3.40 4.44
CA ARG A 497 12.71 2.82 5.75
C ARG A 497 11.48 2.79 6.64
N PRO A 498 11.41 1.84 7.59
CA PRO A 498 10.30 1.73 8.54
C PRO A 498 10.05 2.98 9.39
N ASP A 499 11.01 3.88 9.52
CA ASP A 499 10.87 5.13 10.29
C ASP A 499 10.21 6.27 9.50
N GLY A 500 9.72 6.00 8.28
CA GLY A 500 9.12 7.00 7.40
C GLY A 500 10.11 7.73 6.51
N THR A 501 11.43 7.54 6.69
CA THR A 501 12.44 8.21 5.87
C THR A 501 12.66 7.52 4.53
N VAL A 502 13.09 8.29 3.54
CA VAL A 502 13.56 7.74 2.26
C VAL A 502 15.00 8.14 2.04
N ARG A 503 15.87 7.14 1.88
CA ARG A 503 17.28 7.35 1.54
C ARG A 503 17.47 7.23 0.03
N VAL A 504 17.95 8.30 -0.58
CA VAL A 504 18.32 8.35 -2.00
C VAL A 504 19.84 8.40 -2.10
N THR A 505 20.43 7.48 -2.86
CA THR A 505 21.90 7.32 -2.99
C THR A 505 22.32 7.28 -4.45
N TRP A 506 23.45 7.88 -4.78
CA TRP A 506 24.01 7.95 -6.12
C TRP A 506 25.54 7.92 -6.08
N PRO A 507 26.26 7.57 -7.17
CA PRO A 507 27.71 7.68 -7.20
C PRO A 507 28.16 9.14 -7.36
N ALA A 508 29.41 9.42 -7.01
CA ALA A 508 29.99 10.75 -7.22
C ALA A 508 30.00 11.12 -8.71
N ALA A 509 29.49 12.31 -9.03
CA ALA A 509 29.50 12.83 -10.39
C ALA A 509 30.88 13.34 -10.81
N ASN A 510 31.21 13.21 -12.10
CA ASN A 510 32.41 13.80 -12.66
C ASN A 510 32.17 15.30 -12.94
N GLY A 511 32.93 16.16 -12.26
CA GLY A 511 32.84 17.61 -12.43
C GLY A 511 33.53 18.17 -13.67
N GLN A 512 34.09 17.30 -14.53
CA GLN A 512 34.73 17.66 -15.80
C GLN A 512 35.84 18.72 -15.61
N GLY A 513 36.68 18.49 -14.59
CA GLY A 513 37.77 19.39 -14.17
C GLY A 513 37.37 20.48 -13.17
N ASN A 514 36.08 20.63 -12.86
CA ASN A 514 35.58 21.44 -11.74
C ASN A 514 35.21 20.55 -10.55
N THR A 515 35.05 21.14 -9.36
CA THR A 515 34.62 20.42 -8.16
C THR A 515 33.11 20.39 -8.09
N ILE A 516 32.51 19.23 -7.78
CA ILE A 516 31.06 19.15 -7.48
C ILE A 516 30.80 19.77 -6.10
N ALA A 517 29.97 20.80 -6.04
CA ALA A 517 29.64 21.51 -4.81
C ALA A 517 28.46 20.86 -4.06
N ARG A 518 27.44 20.40 -4.81
CA ARG A 518 26.23 19.80 -4.26
C ARG A 518 25.46 19.02 -5.32
N TYR A 519 24.44 18.31 -4.86
CA TYR A 519 23.47 17.58 -5.67
C TYR A 519 22.07 18.05 -5.30
N ALA A 520 21.22 18.30 -6.30
CA ALA A 520 19.81 18.61 -6.13
C ALA A 520 18.98 17.38 -6.49
N VAL A 521 18.11 16.93 -5.59
CA VAL A 521 17.27 15.75 -5.74
C VAL A 521 15.84 16.19 -6.05
N THR A 522 15.24 15.59 -7.07
CA THR A 522 13.84 15.81 -7.44
C THR A 522 13.07 14.51 -7.22
N ALA A 523 11.99 14.59 -6.45
CA ALA A 523 11.01 13.52 -6.30
C ALA A 523 9.98 13.61 -7.42
N THR A 524 9.65 12.46 -8.01
CA THR A 524 8.62 12.32 -9.03
C THR A 524 7.54 11.40 -8.49
N SER A 525 6.30 11.88 -8.43
CA SER A 525 5.11 11.09 -8.12
C SER A 525 3.97 11.52 -9.03
N ALA A 526 3.21 10.56 -9.57
CA ALA A 526 2.10 10.83 -10.47
C ALA A 526 2.48 11.78 -11.63
N GLY A 527 3.71 11.67 -12.17
CA GLY A 527 4.27 12.55 -13.22
C GLY A 527 4.51 14.01 -12.80
N THR A 528 4.27 14.34 -11.53
CA THR A 528 4.57 15.63 -10.93
C THR A 528 5.97 15.58 -10.31
N ASN A 529 6.79 16.57 -10.66
CA ASN A 529 8.13 16.72 -10.13
C ASN A 529 8.14 17.77 -9.03
N ALA A 530 8.69 17.43 -7.87
CA ALA A 530 8.88 18.34 -6.76
C ALA A 530 10.32 18.27 -6.24
N PRO A 531 10.95 19.38 -5.85
CA PRO A 531 12.24 19.34 -5.15
C PRO A 531 12.14 18.51 -3.88
N ALA A 532 13.01 17.51 -3.72
CA ALA A 532 13.08 16.66 -2.54
C ALA A 532 14.15 17.12 -1.54
N GLY A 533 15.12 17.91 -2.01
CA GLY A 533 16.18 18.49 -1.19
C GLY A 533 17.52 18.58 -1.92
N GLU A 534 18.55 19.01 -1.20
CA GLU A 534 19.92 19.10 -1.71
C GLU A 534 20.89 18.44 -0.74
N SER A 535 22.00 17.92 -1.27
CA SER A 535 23.06 17.29 -0.47
C SER A 535 24.46 17.63 -0.99
N THR A 536 25.42 17.81 -0.08
CA THR A 536 26.85 17.92 -0.42
C THR A 536 27.53 16.55 -0.45
N ARG A 537 26.81 15.49 -0.08
CA ARG A 537 27.27 14.09 -0.13
C ARG A 537 26.59 13.36 -1.28
N THR A 538 27.01 12.13 -1.51
CA THR A 538 26.44 11.20 -2.50
C THR A 538 25.17 10.49 -2.01
N GLU A 539 24.43 11.14 -1.12
CA GLU A 539 23.23 10.63 -0.47
C GLU A 539 22.37 11.79 0.03
N LEU A 540 21.05 11.65 -0.04
CA LEU A 540 20.06 12.47 0.66
C LEU A 540 19.11 11.57 1.44
N VAL A 541 18.93 11.85 2.74
CA VAL A 541 17.87 11.25 3.55
C VAL A 541 16.73 12.25 3.62
N ILE A 542 15.61 11.91 2.99
CA ILE A 542 14.38 12.69 3.00
C ILE A 542 13.66 12.38 4.33
N PRO A 543 13.38 13.39 5.16
CA PRO A 543 12.73 13.19 6.46
C PRO A 543 11.33 12.59 6.35
N ALA A 544 10.92 11.91 7.42
CA ALA A 544 9.59 11.35 7.58
C ALA A 544 8.52 12.44 7.48
N GLY A 545 7.48 12.21 6.66
CA GLY A 545 6.35 13.11 6.46
C GLY A 545 6.55 14.19 5.37
N GLU A 546 7.75 14.34 4.81
CA GLU A 546 7.98 15.22 3.64
C GLU A 546 7.45 14.61 2.33
N LEU A 547 7.39 13.28 2.29
CA LEU A 547 6.72 12.52 1.24
C LEU A 547 5.44 11.90 1.79
N GLU A 548 4.41 11.84 0.96
CA GLU A 548 3.15 11.25 1.35
C GLU A 548 3.30 9.73 1.52
N TYR A 549 2.92 9.20 2.68
CA TYR A 549 2.98 7.76 2.93
C TYR A 549 1.98 7.00 2.06
N GLY A 550 2.40 5.83 1.56
CA GLY A 550 1.58 5.04 0.64
C GLY A 550 1.62 5.52 -0.81
N THR A 551 2.25 6.67 -1.09
CA THR A 551 2.43 7.20 -2.45
C THR A 551 3.76 6.72 -3.03
N GLN A 552 3.76 6.30 -4.30
CA GLN A 552 5.00 5.87 -4.98
C GLN A 552 5.82 7.08 -5.43
N TYR A 553 7.12 7.04 -5.13
CA TYR A 553 8.09 8.05 -5.56
C TYR A 553 9.25 7.40 -6.30
N ALA A 554 9.76 8.11 -7.29
CA ALA A 554 11.07 7.88 -7.88
C ALA A 554 11.88 9.19 -7.90
N PHE A 555 13.19 9.08 -8.02
CA PHE A 555 14.08 10.23 -7.83
C PHE A 555 15.04 10.41 -9.00
N THR A 556 15.29 11.66 -9.35
CA THR A 556 16.38 12.06 -10.24
C THR A 556 17.29 13.05 -9.52
N VAL A 557 18.57 13.03 -9.86
CA VAL A 557 19.58 13.86 -9.21
C VAL A 557 20.32 14.70 -10.25
N VAL A 558 20.49 15.98 -9.96
CA VAL A 558 21.31 16.91 -10.73
C VAL A 558 22.56 17.25 -9.92
N SER A 559 23.74 17.05 -10.50
CA SER A 559 25.01 17.51 -9.91
C SER A 559 25.24 18.99 -10.23
N VAL A 560 25.72 19.76 -9.25
CA VAL A 560 26.00 21.19 -9.40
C VAL A 560 27.45 21.46 -9.01
N ASN A 561 28.24 22.06 -9.91
CA ASN A 561 29.65 22.36 -9.65
C ASN A 561 29.86 23.65 -8.85
N ASP A 562 31.09 23.91 -8.44
CA ASP A 562 31.53 25.10 -7.69
C ASP A 562 31.37 26.42 -8.45
N LYS A 563 31.06 26.36 -9.75
CA LYS A 563 30.70 27.52 -10.59
C LYS A 563 29.19 27.72 -10.73
N GLY A 564 28.38 26.86 -10.11
CA GLY A 564 26.92 26.93 -10.10
C GLY A 564 26.23 26.30 -11.33
N ALA A 565 26.98 25.67 -12.23
CA ALA A 565 26.39 24.98 -13.38
C ALA A 565 25.85 23.60 -12.97
N GLY A 566 24.60 23.32 -13.33
CA GLY A 566 23.94 22.03 -13.13
C GLY A 566 24.04 21.12 -14.34
N SER A 567 24.20 19.82 -14.12
CA SER A 567 24.07 18.79 -15.15
C SER A 567 22.62 18.60 -15.62
N ALA A 568 22.41 17.74 -16.61
CA ALA A 568 21.10 17.16 -16.86
C ALA A 568 20.63 16.32 -15.65
N ALA A 569 19.36 15.92 -15.61
CA ALA A 569 18.91 14.94 -14.63
C ALA A 569 19.57 13.58 -14.89
N SER A 570 19.92 12.86 -13.83
CA SER A 570 20.28 11.44 -13.89
C SER A 570 19.15 10.58 -14.48
N PRO A 571 19.43 9.31 -14.84
CA PRO A 571 18.38 8.31 -14.95
C PRO A 571 17.53 8.27 -13.67
N VAL A 572 16.26 7.90 -13.84
CA VAL A 572 15.32 7.76 -12.72
C VAL A 572 15.71 6.56 -11.84
N SER A 573 15.54 6.71 -10.53
CA SER A 573 15.78 5.60 -9.59
C SER A 573 14.74 4.48 -9.71
N ASN A 574 14.97 3.39 -8.97
CA ASN A 574 13.88 2.48 -8.60
C ASN A 574 12.78 3.24 -7.84
N THR A 575 11.56 2.70 -7.87
CA THR A 575 10.42 3.27 -7.16
C THR A 575 10.40 2.80 -5.71
N VAL A 576 9.98 3.68 -4.80
CA VAL A 576 9.75 3.35 -3.38
C VAL A 576 8.42 3.90 -2.93
N VAL A 577 7.86 3.30 -1.88
CA VAL A 577 6.64 3.77 -1.21
C VAL A 577 6.99 4.06 0.24
N PRO A 578 7.06 5.33 0.67
CA PRO A 578 7.34 5.71 2.04
C PRO A 578 6.30 5.10 2.99
N PHE A 579 6.75 4.58 4.12
CA PHE A 579 5.89 3.98 5.14
C PHE A 579 6.44 4.19 6.54
N ALA A 580 5.57 4.27 7.53
CA ALA A 580 5.93 4.50 8.93
C ALA A 580 5.05 3.63 9.86
N PRO A 581 5.34 3.57 11.18
CA PRO A 581 4.42 2.96 12.12
C PRO A 581 3.05 3.65 12.06
N PRO A 582 1.96 2.97 12.42
CA PRO A 582 0.63 3.54 12.30
C PRO A 582 0.47 4.81 13.15
N GLY A 583 -0.55 5.60 12.83
CA GLY A 583 -0.96 6.72 13.65
C GLY A 583 -1.45 6.31 15.05
N GLN A 584 -1.72 7.31 15.88
CA GLN A 584 -2.39 7.07 17.16
C GLN A 584 -3.84 6.62 16.90
N PRO A 585 -4.33 5.55 17.55
CA PRO A 585 -5.76 5.25 17.57
C PRO A 585 -6.56 6.46 18.08
N THR A 586 -7.70 6.75 17.46
CA THR A 586 -8.55 7.90 17.83
C THR A 586 -9.80 7.42 18.56
N ASP A 587 -10.52 8.34 19.22
CA ASP A 587 -11.78 8.06 19.92
C ASP A 587 -11.73 6.89 20.93
N LEU A 588 -10.57 6.72 21.58
CA LEU A 588 -10.40 5.67 22.59
C LEU A 588 -11.32 5.95 23.80
N THR A 589 -12.32 5.09 23.95
CA THR A 589 -13.27 5.09 25.05
C THR A 589 -13.11 3.83 25.90
N ALA A 590 -13.29 3.98 27.20
CA ALA A 590 -13.29 2.89 28.16
C ALA A 590 -14.49 3.04 29.10
N SER A 591 -15.30 1.99 29.23
CA SER A 591 -16.53 2.00 30.02
C SER A 591 -16.58 0.83 31.00
N THR A 592 -17.24 1.06 32.13
CA THR A 592 -17.53 0.01 33.13
C THR A 592 -18.45 -1.06 32.53
N VAL A 593 -18.16 -2.33 32.81
CA VAL A 593 -19.07 -3.45 32.49
C VAL A 593 -19.92 -3.76 33.71
N ALA A 594 -21.20 -3.39 33.66
CA ALA A 594 -22.07 -3.33 34.85
C ALA A 594 -22.36 -4.71 35.49
N ASP A 595 -22.31 -5.77 34.71
CA ASP A 595 -22.65 -7.15 35.07
C ASP A 595 -21.42 -8.06 35.27
N GLN A 596 -20.19 -7.55 35.03
CA GLN A 596 -18.96 -8.31 35.15
C GLN A 596 -17.96 -7.64 36.11
N PRO A 597 -17.74 -8.19 37.31
CA PRO A 597 -16.78 -7.64 38.28
C PRO A 597 -15.36 -7.63 37.71
N GLY A 598 -14.61 -6.59 38.07
CA GLY A 598 -13.24 -6.40 37.59
C GLY A 598 -13.08 -6.28 36.06
N ALA A 599 -14.12 -5.92 35.31
CA ALA A 599 -14.05 -5.78 33.85
C ALA A 599 -14.32 -4.35 33.34
N ILE A 600 -13.68 -4.01 32.22
CA ILE A 600 -13.92 -2.79 31.43
C ILE A 600 -14.09 -3.16 29.95
N ALA A 601 -14.91 -2.41 29.23
CA ALA A 601 -15.04 -2.50 27.77
C ALA A 601 -14.31 -1.32 27.12
N LEU A 602 -13.55 -1.62 26.07
CA LEU A 602 -12.74 -0.67 25.33
C LEU A 602 -13.21 -0.60 23.89
N ARG A 603 -13.24 0.60 23.32
CA ARG A 603 -13.53 0.82 21.91
C ARG A 603 -12.73 2.02 21.39
N TRP A 604 -12.23 1.93 20.16
CA TRP A 604 -11.53 3.01 19.48
C TRP A 604 -11.85 3.03 17.98
N SER A 605 -11.45 4.11 17.33
CA SER A 605 -11.46 4.26 15.87
C SER A 605 -10.12 3.75 15.29
N PRO A 606 -10.12 3.18 14.06
CA PRO A 606 -8.89 2.75 13.40
C PRO A 606 -7.83 3.85 13.32
N ALA A 607 -6.56 3.48 13.42
CA ALA A 607 -5.44 4.39 13.25
C ALA A 607 -5.15 4.59 11.75
N ALA A 608 -4.53 5.71 11.38
CA ALA A 608 -4.00 5.87 10.04
C ALA A 608 -2.88 4.84 9.77
N ASP A 609 -2.97 4.13 8.64
CA ASP A 609 -2.04 3.06 8.28
C ASP A 609 -0.61 3.57 7.98
N ASN A 610 -0.45 4.83 7.59
CA ASN A 610 0.83 5.44 7.20
C ASN A 610 1.60 4.59 6.17
N GLY A 611 0.91 4.14 5.13
CA GLY A 611 1.49 3.42 3.98
C GLY A 611 1.62 1.91 4.16
N ARG A 612 1.33 1.35 5.35
CA ARG A 612 1.24 -0.11 5.58
C ARG A 612 0.05 -0.45 6.47
N PRO A 613 -0.75 -1.47 6.13
CA PRO A 613 -1.99 -1.78 6.84
C PRO A 613 -1.73 -2.07 8.32
N VAL A 614 -2.59 -1.55 9.20
CA VAL A 614 -2.62 -1.96 10.61
C VAL A 614 -2.96 -3.45 10.70
N THR A 615 -2.07 -4.20 11.32
CA THR A 615 -2.17 -5.66 11.50
C THR A 615 -2.75 -6.05 12.86
N ALA A 616 -2.52 -5.22 13.90
CA ALA A 616 -3.01 -5.46 15.24
C ALA A 616 -3.02 -4.18 16.11
N TYR A 617 -3.63 -4.26 17.28
CA TYR A 617 -3.60 -3.28 18.36
C TYR A 617 -3.05 -3.91 19.63
N ARG A 618 -2.05 -3.25 20.23
CA ARG A 618 -1.55 -3.61 21.56
C ARG A 618 -2.29 -2.80 22.61
N VAL A 619 -2.98 -3.52 23.48
CA VAL A 619 -3.81 -2.99 24.56
C VAL A 619 -3.12 -3.29 25.89
N ASP A 620 -2.68 -2.25 26.58
CA ASP A 620 -2.13 -2.30 27.93
C ASP A 620 -3.14 -1.75 28.92
N VAL A 621 -3.63 -2.61 29.82
CA VAL A 621 -4.50 -2.21 30.92
C VAL A 621 -3.79 -2.56 32.23
N ALA A 622 -3.46 -1.53 33.01
CA ALA A 622 -2.78 -1.68 34.30
C ALA A 622 -1.49 -2.55 34.25
N GLY A 623 -0.73 -2.50 33.15
CA GLY A 623 0.51 -3.26 32.94
C GLY A 623 0.30 -4.64 32.31
N ARG A 624 -0.95 -5.05 32.04
CA ARG A 624 -1.26 -6.27 31.29
C ARG A 624 -1.40 -5.95 29.81
N VAL A 625 -0.42 -6.41 29.02
CA VAL A 625 -0.40 -6.22 27.57
C VAL A 625 -1.08 -7.40 26.87
N SER A 626 -1.98 -7.09 25.95
CA SER A 626 -2.63 -8.04 25.04
C SER A 626 -2.63 -7.49 23.62
N GLU A 627 -2.75 -8.37 22.62
CA GLU A 627 -2.79 -8.00 21.21
C GLU A 627 -4.12 -8.46 20.60
N VAL A 628 -4.79 -7.57 19.88
CA VAL A 628 -6.12 -7.80 19.26
C VAL A 628 -6.14 -7.24 17.85
N THR A 629 -6.98 -7.81 16.96
CA THR A 629 -7.13 -7.31 15.58
C THR A 629 -8.32 -6.37 15.42
N ASP A 630 -9.36 -6.51 16.25
CA ASP A 630 -10.53 -5.65 16.25
C ASP A 630 -10.28 -4.30 16.94
N THR A 631 -11.16 -3.33 16.70
CA THR A 631 -11.11 -2.00 17.35
C THR A 631 -11.92 -1.91 18.64
N GLN A 632 -12.21 -3.06 19.25
CA GLN A 632 -12.91 -3.17 20.53
C GLN A 632 -12.47 -4.43 21.26
N THR A 633 -12.46 -4.37 22.60
CA THR A 633 -12.18 -5.54 23.43
C THR A 633 -12.71 -5.35 24.86
N THR A 634 -12.86 -6.43 25.60
CA THR A 634 -13.21 -6.42 27.03
C THR A 634 -12.05 -7.00 27.83
N VAL A 635 -11.60 -6.27 28.85
CA VAL A 635 -10.50 -6.69 29.72
C VAL A 635 -11.03 -6.96 31.12
N SER A 636 -10.81 -8.16 31.63
CA SER A 636 -11.30 -8.63 32.94
C SER A 636 -10.16 -8.90 33.93
N GLY A 637 -10.52 -9.23 35.19
CA GLY A 637 -9.55 -9.55 36.24
C GLY A 637 -8.75 -8.35 36.77
N LEU A 638 -9.35 -7.15 36.74
CA LEU A 638 -8.74 -5.88 37.17
C LEU A 638 -9.04 -5.51 38.64
N GLY A 639 -9.85 -6.33 39.32
CA GLY A 639 -10.34 -6.05 40.68
C GLY A 639 -11.47 -5.02 40.70
N ASP A 640 -12.26 -5.03 41.77
CA ASP A 640 -13.50 -4.24 41.86
C ASP A 640 -13.25 -2.80 42.34
N GLY A 641 -14.03 -1.88 41.78
CA GLY A 641 -13.98 -0.45 42.07
C GLY A 641 -12.64 0.26 41.77
N GLN A 642 -11.76 -0.38 41.01
CA GLN A 642 -10.40 0.09 40.69
C GLN A 642 -10.42 1.10 39.55
N ASN A 643 -9.66 2.18 39.69
CA ASN A 643 -9.37 3.10 38.58
C ASN A 643 -8.19 2.55 37.78
N VAL A 644 -8.42 2.24 36.51
CA VAL A 644 -7.44 1.63 35.63
C VAL A 644 -7.07 2.59 34.49
N ARG A 645 -5.77 2.66 34.21
CA ARG A 645 -5.24 3.37 33.05
C ARG A 645 -5.15 2.40 31.88
N VAL A 646 -5.67 2.82 30.73
CA VAL A 646 -5.72 2.05 29.50
C VAL A 646 -4.84 2.75 28.47
N LYS A 647 -4.01 1.98 27.78
CA LYS A 647 -3.19 2.43 26.67
C LYS A 647 -3.44 1.52 25.47
N VAL A 648 -3.67 2.11 24.31
CA VAL A 648 -3.85 1.36 23.04
C VAL A 648 -2.94 1.95 21.98
N ARG A 649 -2.20 1.11 21.27
CA ARG A 649 -1.40 1.51 20.10
C ARG A 649 -1.60 0.54 18.95
N ALA A 650 -1.66 1.06 17.73
CA ALA A 650 -1.74 0.25 16.52
C ALA A 650 -0.36 -0.26 16.10
N VAL A 651 -0.32 -1.37 15.36
CA VAL A 651 0.91 -2.04 14.91
C VAL A 651 0.78 -2.41 13.43
N ASN A 652 1.78 -2.05 12.62
CA ASN A 652 1.96 -2.55 11.25
C ASN A 652 3.38 -3.14 11.08
N GLU A 653 3.77 -3.45 9.85
CA GLU A 653 5.11 -3.96 9.49
C GLU A 653 6.26 -3.05 9.98
N ALA A 654 6.06 -1.74 10.02
CA ALA A 654 7.07 -0.80 10.53
C ALA A 654 7.19 -0.80 12.06
N GLY A 655 6.25 -1.44 12.76
CA GLY A 655 6.22 -1.58 14.20
C GLY A 655 5.07 -0.82 14.87
N PRO A 656 5.14 -0.63 16.21
CA PRO A 656 4.07 0.00 16.97
C PRO A 656 4.07 1.53 16.81
N GLY A 657 2.87 2.08 16.62
CA GLY A 657 2.61 3.52 16.64
C GLY A 657 2.55 4.13 18.04
N PRO A 658 2.22 5.43 18.14
CA PRO A 658 2.03 6.12 19.41
C PRO A 658 0.80 5.63 20.19
N GLU A 659 0.84 5.76 21.52
CA GLU A 659 -0.22 5.29 22.43
C GLU A 659 -1.35 6.30 22.58
N ALA A 660 -2.59 5.88 22.37
CA ALA A 660 -3.79 6.54 22.91
C ALA A 660 -3.97 6.12 24.38
N THR A 661 -4.35 7.05 25.26
CA THR A 661 -4.54 6.77 26.70
C THR A 661 -5.91 7.24 27.16
N THR A 662 -6.57 6.43 28.00
CA THR A 662 -7.80 6.80 28.71
C THR A 662 -7.84 6.16 30.10
N THR A 663 -8.84 6.49 30.90
CA THR A 663 -9.05 5.88 32.22
C THR A 663 -10.48 5.42 32.38
N ALA A 664 -10.68 4.28 33.04
CA ALA A 664 -11.98 3.78 33.43
C ALA A 664 -11.94 3.30 34.88
N ARG A 665 -13.14 3.07 35.43
CA ARG A 665 -13.31 2.42 36.73
C ARG A 665 -14.07 1.12 36.55
N THR A 666 -13.62 0.05 37.20
CA THR A 666 -14.39 -1.21 37.27
C THR A 666 -15.60 -1.04 38.19
N VAL A 667 -16.61 -1.90 38.02
CA VAL A 667 -17.79 -1.89 38.89
C VAL A 667 -17.39 -2.06 40.35
N ALA A 668 -17.98 -1.25 41.24
CA ALA A 668 -17.72 -1.26 42.67
C ALA A 668 -18.93 -1.80 43.44
N PRO A 669 -18.75 -2.39 44.64
CA PRO A 669 -19.87 -2.71 45.52
C PRO A 669 -20.74 -1.47 45.78
N PRO A 670 -22.08 -1.60 45.85
CA PRO A 670 -22.97 -0.47 46.05
C PRO A 670 -22.70 0.22 47.40
N ARG A 671 -23.01 1.52 47.50
CA ARG A 671 -23.06 2.24 48.78
C ARG A 671 -24.50 2.63 49.09
N VAL A 672 -24.96 2.24 50.27
CA VAL A 672 -26.32 2.53 50.75
C VAL A 672 -26.25 3.63 51.80
N THR A 673 -27.11 4.64 51.66
CA THR A 673 -27.30 5.68 52.68
C THR A 673 -28.77 5.72 53.08
N VAL A 674 -29.07 5.43 54.34
CA VAL A 674 -30.45 5.55 54.84
C VAL A 674 -30.78 7.02 55.04
N THR A 675 -31.86 7.48 54.41
CA THR A 675 -32.33 8.87 54.50
C THR A 675 -33.42 9.06 55.53
N GLY A 676 -34.19 8.02 55.84
CA GLY A 676 -35.28 8.10 56.79
C GLY A 676 -36.01 6.78 57.00
N SER A 677 -36.85 6.73 58.03
CA SER A 677 -37.73 5.61 58.31
C SER A 677 -39.06 6.13 58.87
N SER A 678 -40.13 5.39 58.64
CA SER A 678 -41.46 5.61 59.20
C SER A 678 -42.10 4.26 59.49
N ALA A 679 -43.07 4.22 60.40
CA ALA A 679 -43.80 3.00 60.69
C ALA A 679 -45.29 3.29 60.89
N THR A 680 -46.09 2.24 60.73
CA THR A 680 -47.44 2.14 61.27
C THR A 680 -47.42 1.09 62.39
N ALA A 681 -48.60 0.68 62.86
CA ALA A 681 -48.71 -0.40 63.82
C ALA A 681 -48.04 -1.71 63.35
N THR A 682 -48.14 -2.06 62.07
CA THR A 682 -47.73 -3.39 61.59
C THR A 682 -46.89 -3.36 60.32
N THR A 683 -46.45 -2.17 59.94
CA THR A 683 -45.54 -1.98 58.80
C THR A 683 -44.45 -0.98 59.15
N ALA A 684 -43.27 -1.12 58.55
CA ALA A 684 -42.21 -0.14 58.62
C ALA A 684 -41.66 0.11 57.21
N THR A 685 -41.54 1.39 56.84
CA THR A 685 -40.96 1.82 55.58
C THR A 685 -39.61 2.47 55.83
N VAL A 686 -38.55 1.92 55.23
CA VAL A 686 -37.22 2.52 55.23
C VAL A 686 -36.97 3.16 53.88
N THR A 687 -36.54 4.42 53.90
CA THR A 687 -36.19 5.22 52.71
C THR A 687 -34.68 5.42 52.67
N PHE A 688 -34.08 5.29 51.49
CA PHE A 688 -32.63 5.30 51.33
C PHE A 688 -32.22 5.70 49.90
N THR A 689 -30.95 6.02 49.72
CA THR A 689 -30.34 6.22 48.40
C THR A 689 -29.24 5.17 48.18
N VAL A 690 -29.05 4.79 46.92
CA VAL A 690 -28.04 3.81 46.50
C VAL A 690 -27.16 4.41 45.41
N ASP A 691 -25.86 4.49 45.67
CA ASP A 691 -24.86 4.59 44.61
C ASP A 691 -24.54 3.15 44.17
N ALA A 692 -24.96 2.80 42.95
CA ALA A 692 -24.81 1.45 42.41
C ALA A 692 -23.38 1.10 41.99
N GLY A 693 -22.42 2.03 42.12
CA GLY A 693 -21.00 1.78 41.84
C GLY A 693 -20.71 1.45 40.37
N GLY A 694 -21.55 1.93 39.44
CA GLY A 694 -21.47 1.62 38.01
C GLY A 694 -22.12 0.29 37.59
N GLY A 695 -22.70 -0.46 38.54
CA GLY A 695 -23.42 -1.71 38.29
C GLY A 695 -24.94 -1.56 38.31
N GLN A 696 -25.65 -2.69 38.12
CA GLN A 696 -27.10 -2.77 38.33
C GLN A 696 -27.39 -3.27 39.75
N ALA A 697 -28.01 -2.43 40.57
CA ALA A 697 -28.27 -2.73 41.98
C ALA A 697 -29.67 -3.33 42.20
N THR A 698 -29.73 -4.40 42.99
CA THR A 698 -30.97 -4.97 43.56
C THR A 698 -31.00 -4.72 45.06
N CYS A 699 -32.15 -4.36 45.63
CA CYS A 699 -32.25 -3.95 47.04
C CYS A 699 -33.22 -4.83 47.85
N THR A 700 -32.79 -5.18 49.06
CA THR A 700 -33.57 -5.94 50.04
C THR A 700 -33.57 -5.24 51.39
N LEU A 701 -34.66 -5.41 52.14
CA LEU A 701 -34.80 -4.99 53.54
C LEU A 701 -34.96 -6.23 54.41
N SER A 702 -34.13 -6.37 55.44
CA SER A 702 -34.21 -7.49 56.39
C SER A 702 -34.21 -7.00 57.82
N THR A 703 -34.89 -7.72 58.70
CA THR A 703 -34.76 -7.57 60.16
C THR A 703 -34.80 -8.96 60.81
N SER A 704 -34.41 -9.05 62.09
CA SER A 704 -34.36 -10.34 62.79
C SER A 704 -35.78 -10.92 62.95
N GLY A 705 -35.96 -12.20 62.59
CA GLY A 705 -37.22 -12.92 62.75
C GLY A 705 -38.20 -12.80 61.57
N GLU A 706 -37.98 -11.88 60.64
CA GLU A 706 -38.84 -11.66 59.47
C GLU A 706 -38.17 -12.12 58.17
N GLN A 707 -38.97 -12.44 57.15
CA GLN A 707 -38.45 -12.73 55.81
C GLN A 707 -37.94 -11.45 55.12
N PRO A 708 -36.81 -11.49 54.40
CA PRO A 708 -36.33 -10.33 53.66
C PRO A 708 -37.30 -9.89 52.56
N GLU A 709 -37.57 -8.60 52.48
CA GLU A 709 -38.45 -7.99 51.47
C GLU A 709 -37.62 -7.36 50.35
N GLN A 710 -37.98 -7.63 49.09
CA GLN A 710 -37.39 -6.95 47.93
C GLN A 710 -38.21 -5.72 47.55
N GLY A 711 -37.54 -4.67 47.07
CA GLY A 711 -38.24 -3.50 46.56
C GLY A 711 -37.33 -2.55 45.80
N PRO A 712 -37.86 -1.38 45.40
CA PRO A 712 -37.08 -0.39 44.68
C PRO A 712 -35.93 0.14 45.54
N CYS A 713 -34.80 0.45 44.91
CA CYS A 713 -33.61 1.00 45.57
C CYS A 713 -33.76 2.47 45.99
N SER A 714 -34.91 2.83 46.53
CA SER A 714 -35.26 4.15 47.08
C SER A 714 -36.08 4.04 48.35
N LYS A 715 -36.92 3.00 48.47
CA LYS A 715 -37.69 2.68 49.67
C LYS A 715 -38.15 1.24 49.65
N ILE A 716 -38.20 0.61 50.82
CA ILE A 716 -38.80 -0.72 51.00
C ILE A 716 -39.68 -0.68 52.24
N THR A 717 -40.86 -1.29 52.13
CA THR A 717 -41.82 -1.41 53.22
C THR A 717 -41.90 -2.88 53.64
N MET A 718 -41.65 -3.14 54.91
CA MET A 718 -41.86 -4.45 55.53
C MET A 718 -43.19 -4.46 56.26
N SER A 719 -43.93 -5.55 56.14
CA SER A 719 -45.27 -5.73 56.74
C SER A 719 -45.30 -6.94 57.67
N GLY A 720 -46.37 -7.09 58.46
CA GLY A 720 -46.50 -8.21 59.41
C GLY A 720 -45.71 -8.01 60.70
N LEU A 721 -45.27 -6.79 60.99
CA LEU A 721 -44.51 -6.48 62.20
C LEU A 721 -45.43 -6.39 63.42
N ALA A 722 -44.89 -6.72 64.60
CA ALA A 722 -45.61 -6.57 65.86
C ALA A 722 -45.70 -5.08 66.26
N PRO A 723 -46.87 -4.56 66.69
CA PRO A 723 -47.01 -3.18 67.13
C PRO A 723 -46.17 -2.82 68.37
N GLY A 724 -45.73 -1.56 68.41
CA GLY A 724 -44.90 -1.00 69.49
C GLY A 724 -43.64 -1.80 69.79
N THR A 725 -43.03 -2.42 68.78
CA THR A 725 -41.82 -3.26 68.89
C THR A 725 -40.67 -2.57 68.16
N ALA A 726 -39.49 -2.57 68.76
CA ALA A 726 -38.29 -1.96 68.17
C ALA A 726 -37.60 -2.96 67.24
N TYR A 727 -37.37 -2.55 65.99
CA TYR A 727 -36.69 -3.35 64.97
C TYR A 727 -35.43 -2.62 64.48
N THR A 728 -34.37 -3.37 64.21
CA THR A 728 -33.21 -2.90 63.44
C THR A 728 -33.35 -3.43 62.02
N PHE A 729 -33.56 -2.53 61.07
CA PHE A 729 -33.68 -2.88 59.66
C PHE A 729 -32.32 -2.72 58.97
N THR A 730 -31.88 -3.76 58.28
CA THR A 730 -30.70 -3.74 57.43
C THR A 730 -31.15 -3.63 55.97
N VAL A 731 -30.84 -2.51 55.33
CA VAL A 731 -30.98 -2.35 53.89
C VAL A 731 -29.73 -2.95 53.24
N THR A 732 -29.91 -3.85 52.29
CA THR A 732 -28.81 -4.43 51.50
C THR A 732 -29.03 -4.12 50.02
N ALA A 733 -28.09 -3.41 49.40
CA ALA A 733 -28.01 -3.29 47.95
C ALA A 733 -26.93 -4.23 47.42
N SER A 734 -27.24 -5.00 46.38
CA SER A 734 -26.32 -5.97 45.76
C SER A 734 -26.16 -5.69 44.27
N ASN A 735 -24.95 -5.79 43.74
CA ASN A 735 -24.65 -5.81 42.31
C ASN A 735 -23.61 -6.92 42.01
N ALA A 736 -23.11 -6.98 40.78
CA ALA A 736 -22.13 -7.99 40.36
C ALA A 736 -20.79 -7.94 41.12
N ALA A 737 -20.41 -6.79 41.70
CA ALA A 737 -19.18 -6.61 42.48
C ALA A 737 -19.35 -6.93 43.97
N GLY A 738 -20.58 -7.03 44.48
CA GLY A 738 -20.84 -7.39 45.87
C GLY A 738 -22.01 -6.63 46.50
N LYS A 739 -21.93 -6.44 47.81
CA LYS A 739 -23.03 -5.90 48.63
C LYS A 739 -22.60 -4.68 49.42
N GLY A 740 -23.52 -3.72 49.54
CA GLY A 740 -23.45 -2.61 50.48
C GLY A 740 -24.64 -2.66 51.44
N THR A 741 -24.38 -2.42 52.72
CA THR A 741 -25.41 -2.46 53.76
C THR A 741 -25.47 -1.18 54.57
N ALA A 742 -26.65 -0.81 55.02
CA ALA A 742 -26.86 0.24 56.01
C ALA A 742 -27.99 -0.14 56.95
N GLU A 743 -27.87 0.23 58.21
CA GLU A 743 -28.85 -0.13 59.24
C GLU A 743 -29.65 1.08 59.72
N ARG A 744 -30.88 0.81 60.15
CA ARG A 744 -31.78 1.81 60.72
C ARG A 744 -32.68 1.18 61.77
N ALA A 745 -32.58 1.68 62.99
CA ALA A 745 -33.56 1.37 64.03
C ALA A 745 -34.88 2.10 63.75
N GLN A 746 -36.00 1.39 63.90
CA GLN A 746 -37.34 1.93 63.81
C GLN A 746 -38.29 1.12 64.71
N THR A 747 -39.05 1.83 65.55
CA THR A 747 -40.11 1.24 66.37
C THR A 747 -41.44 1.36 65.63
N THR A 748 -42.22 0.29 65.59
CA THR A 748 -43.60 0.34 65.06
C THR A 748 -44.51 1.14 65.99
N ASP A 749 -45.57 1.73 65.45
CA ASP A 749 -46.54 2.41 66.29
C ASP A 749 -47.22 1.40 67.23
N PRO A 750 -47.54 1.76 68.47
CA PRO A 750 -48.34 0.90 69.32
C PRO A 750 -49.78 0.84 68.78
N LEU A 751 -50.33 -0.37 68.66
CA LEU A 751 -51.76 -0.58 68.41
C LEU A 751 -52.42 -0.94 69.73
N TYR A 752 -53.62 -0.42 69.97
CA TYR A 752 -54.36 -0.69 71.18
C TYR A 752 -55.71 -1.32 70.86
N GLY A 753 -56.12 -2.24 71.72
CA GLY A 753 -57.50 -2.71 71.80
C GLY A 753 -58.20 -2.06 72.98
N VAL A 754 -59.47 -1.71 72.80
CA VAL A 754 -60.33 -1.21 73.87
C VAL A 754 -61.21 -2.36 74.35
N ALA A 755 -61.16 -2.61 75.66
CA ALA A 755 -62.03 -3.54 76.32
C ALA A 755 -63.46 -2.97 76.31
N THR A 756 -64.37 -3.57 75.56
CA THR A 756 -65.77 -3.13 75.53
C THR A 756 -66.63 -4.16 76.22
N CYS A 757 -67.54 -3.72 77.07
CA CYS A 757 -68.56 -4.58 77.65
C CYS A 757 -69.78 -3.73 77.96
N LYS A 758 -70.97 -4.23 77.64
CA LYS A 758 -72.26 -3.57 77.92
C LYS A 758 -73.09 -4.49 78.80
N ASN A 759 -73.59 -3.96 79.91
CA ASN A 759 -74.53 -4.69 80.75
C ASN A 759 -75.85 -4.91 80.00
N GLY A 760 -76.44 -6.09 80.16
CA GLY A 760 -77.75 -6.44 79.62
C GLY A 760 -78.90 -5.78 80.39
N SER A 761 -80.13 -5.88 79.86
CA SER A 761 -81.32 -5.29 80.48
C SER A 761 -81.79 -6.00 81.76
N ASP A 762 -81.50 -7.31 81.89
CA ASP A 762 -82.18 -8.20 82.84
C ASP A 762 -81.23 -9.17 83.57
N GLY A 763 -81.61 -9.54 84.80
CA GLY A 763 -80.91 -10.54 85.63
C GLY A 763 -79.44 -10.19 85.94
N ASP A 764 -78.61 -11.22 86.07
CA ASP A 764 -77.16 -11.12 86.35
C ASP A 764 -76.38 -10.36 85.26
N GLN A 765 -77.02 -10.09 84.11
CA GLN A 765 -76.42 -9.33 83.02
C GLN A 765 -76.33 -7.82 83.32
N ARG A 766 -77.08 -7.30 84.30
CA ARG A 766 -77.12 -5.85 84.64
C ARG A 766 -75.82 -5.30 85.24
N THR A 767 -74.97 -6.14 85.81
CA THR A 767 -73.69 -5.76 86.43
C THR A 767 -72.51 -6.57 85.90
N TYR A 768 -72.71 -7.29 84.79
CA TYR A 768 -71.77 -8.26 84.22
C TYR A 768 -70.40 -7.67 83.85
N CYS A 769 -70.35 -6.36 83.61
CA CYS A 769 -69.18 -5.61 83.17
C CYS A 769 -68.61 -4.67 84.25
N ASP A 770 -69.13 -4.69 85.48
CA ASP A 770 -68.87 -3.61 86.45
C ASP A 770 -67.57 -3.82 87.25
N LYS A 771 -67.21 -5.07 87.53
CA LYS A 771 -66.07 -5.43 88.37
C LYS A 771 -65.60 -6.87 88.10
N ASP A 772 -64.34 -7.13 88.42
CA ASP A 772 -63.76 -8.48 88.41
C ASP A 772 -64.42 -9.35 89.50
N VAL A 773 -64.93 -10.53 89.12
CA VAL A 773 -65.60 -11.50 89.99
C VAL A 773 -65.17 -12.92 89.63
N ASP A 774 -65.21 -13.83 90.61
CA ASP A 774 -64.92 -15.25 90.37
C ASP A 774 -65.98 -15.88 89.45
N GLY A 775 -65.55 -16.38 88.28
CA GLY A 775 -66.43 -16.94 87.25
C GLY A 775 -66.64 -16.00 86.06
N ARG A 776 -67.51 -16.40 85.12
CA ARG A 776 -67.64 -15.70 83.82
C ARG A 776 -68.15 -14.27 83.97
N ASN A 777 -67.33 -13.32 83.59
CA ASN A 777 -67.64 -11.89 83.47
C ASN A 777 -67.09 -11.34 82.12
N GLY A 778 -67.46 -10.12 81.71
CA GLY A 778 -67.06 -9.62 80.38
C GLY A 778 -65.68 -8.96 80.39
N ASN A 779 -64.86 -9.08 79.33
CA ASN A 779 -63.47 -8.56 79.23
C ASN A 779 -62.40 -9.28 80.08
N GLU A 780 -62.57 -10.58 80.28
CA GLU A 780 -61.58 -11.43 80.94
C GLU A 780 -60.28 -11.53 80.12
N ILE A 781 -59.17 -11.66 80.84
CA ILE A 781 -57.82 -11.80 80.28
C ILE A 781 -57.29 -13.17 80.69
N PHE A 782 -56.75 -13.92 79.74
CA PHE A 782 -56.38 -15.32 79.92
C PHE A 782 -54.90 -15.57 79.62
N SER A 783 -54.29 -16.52 80.33
CA SER A 783 -52.92 -16.97 80.01
C SER A 783 -52.82 -17.78 78.71
N VAL A 784 -53.94 -18.29 78.22
CA VAL A 784 -54.05 -19.13 77.01
C VAL A 784 -55.19 -18.61 76.12
N PRO A 785 -55.20 -18.91 74.80
CA PRO A 785 -56.26 -18.48 73.89
C PRO A 785 -57.52 -19.38 74.00
N ARG A 786 -58.01 -19.61 75.23
CA ARG A 786 -59.20 -20.41 75.58
C ARG A 786 -59.87 -19.84 76.83
N GLN A 787 -61.21 -19.90 76.92
CA GLN A 787 -61.99 -19.43 78.07
C GLN A 787 -62.08 -20.48 79.18
N ASP A 788 -60.92 -20.85 79.72
CA ASP A 788 -60.82 -21.75 80.88
C ASP A 788 -60.77 -20.91 82.16
N ASN A 789 -61.73 -21.12 83.09
CA ASN A 789 -61.82 -20.32 84.32
C ASN A 789 -60.52 -20.38 85.16
N ASP A 790 -59.83 -21.52 85.19
CA ASP A 790 -58.56 -21.70 85.92
C ASP A 790 -57.35 -21.06 85.21
N LYS A 791 -57.56 -20.51 84.01
CA LYS A 791 -56.55 -19.81 83.20
C LYS A 791 -56.84 -18.32 83.04
N GLN A 792 -57.94 -17.82 83.60
CA GLN A 792 -58.21 -16.39 83.75
C GLN A 792 -57.17 -15.79 84.71
N VAL A 793 -56.52 -14.73 84.25
CA VAL A 793 -55.38 -14.11 84.94
C VAL A 793 -55.59 -12.63 85.19
N GLY A 794 -56.71 -12.09 84.74
CA GLY A 794 -57.14 -10.74 85.02
C GLY A 794 -58.45 -10.38 84.32
N TRP A 795 -58.81 -9.12 84.46
CA TRP A 795 -60.04 -8.55 83.94
C TRP A 795 -59.81 -7.09 83.57
N ALA A 796 -60.29 -6.66 82.40
CA ALA A 796 -60.18 -5.28 81.96
C ALA A 796 -61.51 -4.53 82.10
N LYS A 797 -61.51 -3.46 82.91
CA LYS A 797 -62.65 -2.55 83.01
C LYS A 797 -63.08 -2.05 81.63
N PRO A 798 -64.39 -1.93 81.33
CA PRO A 798 -64.84 -1.38 80.06
C PRO A 798 -64.25 0.02 79.83
N GLY A 799 -63.73 0.25 78.63
CA GLY A 799 -62.96 1.44 78.25
C GLY A 799 -61.45 1.34 78.49
N THR A 800 -60.96 0.28 79.17
CA THR A 800 -59.51 0.06 79.33
C THR A 800 -58.85 -0.16 77.99
N ARG A 801 -57.76 0.56 77.76
CA ARG A 801 -56.96 0.52 76.52
C ARG A 801 -55.73 -0.34 76.76
N LEU A 802 -55.63 -1.48 76.08
CA LEU A 802 -54.53 -2.43 76.22
C LEU A 802 -53.73 -2.51 74.92
N LYS A 803 -52.40 -2.44 75.02
CA LYS A 803 -51.53 -2.54 73.84
C LYS A 803 -51.62 -3.95 73.26
N ALA A 804 -51.88 -4.07 71.97
CA ALA A 804 -52.01 -5.32 71.24
C ALA A 804 -50.71 -5.63 70.46
N TYR A 805 -50.26 -6.89 70.52
CA TYR A 805 -48.99 -7.31 69.91
C TYR A 805 -49.17 -8.19 68.66
N CYS A 806 -50.03 -9.19 68.73
CA CYS A 806 -50.28 -10.12 67.64
C CYS A 806 -51.57 -10.90 67.95
N LYS A 807 -52.00 -11.76 67.04
CA LYS A 807 -53.16 -12.61 67.22
C LYS A 807 -52.82 -14.09 67.07
N ARG A 808 -53.63 -14.95 67.66
CA ARG A 808 -53.51 -16.41 67.51
C ARG A 808 -54.88 -17.05 67.48
N SER A 809 -55.03 -18.11 66.69
CA SER A 809 -56.27 -18.89 66.68
C SER A 809 -56.37 -19.70 67.97
N GLY A 810 -57.57 -19.74 68.54
CA GLY A 810 -57.90 -20.42 69.77
C GLY A 810 -59.32 -20.92 69.79
N GLN A 811 -59.89 -21.08 70.98
CA GLN A 811 -61.29 -21.45 71.14
C GLN A 811 -62.19 -20.35 70.55
N ASN A 812 -63.26 -20.75 69.87
CA ASN A 812 -64.30 -19.83 69.42
C ASN A 812 -65.00 -19.20 70.63
N VAL A 813 -65.07 -17.87 70.68
CA VAL A 813 -65.84 -17.16 71.70
C VAL A 813 -66.99 -16.41 71.04
N ASP A 814 -68.14 -16.44 71.70
CA ASP A 814 -69.31 -15.67 71.34
C ASP A 814 -69.49 -14.53 72.32
N SER A 815 -69.24 -13.30 71.86
CA SER A 815 -69.33 -12.10 72.68
C SER A 815 -70.72 -11.45 72.60
N TRP A 816 -71.77 -12.28 72.70
CA TRP A 816 -73.19 -11.93 72.68
C TRP A 816 -73.56 -10.67 73.49
N ILE A 817 -72.81 -10.35 74.55
CA ILE A 817 -73.09 -9.23 75.47
C ILE A 817 -72.02 -8.12 75.42
N TYR A 818 -70.74 -8.46 75.28
CA TYR A 818 -69.67 -7.51 75.61
C TYR A 818 -68.92 -6.93 74.40
N ASN A 819 -68.85 -7.61 73.26
CA ASN A 819 -68.06 -7.12 72.12
C ASN A 819 -68.89 -6.94 70.85
N ASN A 820 -70.05 -6.28 70.95
CA ASN A 820 -71.01 -6.06 69.86
C ASN A 820 -71.48 -7.35 69.15
N GLN A 821 -71.74 -8.44 69.90
CA GLN A 821 -72.19 -9.74 69.37
C GLN A 821 -71.23 -10.38 68.36
N LYS A 822 -69.93 -10.08 68.47
CA LYS A 822 -68.92 -10.67 67.60
C LYS A 822 -68.62 -12.11 67.98
N GLN A 823 -68.44 -12.94 66.96
CA GLN A 823 -67.84 -14.26 67.10
C GLN A 823 -66.48 -14.27 66.40
N SER A 824 -65.50 -14.93 67.01
CA SER A 824 -64.15 -15.04 66.46
C SER A 824 -63.44 -16.29 67.02
N THR A 825 -62.46 -16.79 66.31
CA THR A 825 -61.49 -17.75 66.86
C THR A 825 -60.16 -17.07 67.18
N TRP A 826 -60.03 -15.77 66.86
CA TRP A 826 -58.80 -15.01 67.03
C TRP A 826 -58.75 -14.34 68.40
N TRP A 827 -57.67 -14.61 69.11
CA TRP A 827 -57.31 -14.02 70.40
C TRP A 827 -56.21 -13.00 70.20
N VAL A 828 -56.26 -11.86 70.90
CA VAL A 828 -55.24 -10.80 70.82
C VAL A 828 -54.30 -10.93 72.00
N GLN A 829 -53.00 -11.00 71.74
CA GLN A 829 -51.99 -10.93 72.80
C GLN A 829 -51.85 -9.47 73.24
N VAL A 830 -52.01 -9.19 74.54
CA VAL A 830 -52.12 -7.82 75.07
C VAL A 830 -51.19 -7.57 76.25
N GLU A 831 -50.65 -6.35 76.32
CA GLU A 831 -49.92 -5.87 77.49
C GLU A 831 -50.85 -5.78 78.70
N TYR A 832 -50.48 -6.44 79.79
CA TYR A 832 -51.27 -6.44 81.02
C TYR A 832 -50.35 -6.41 82.25
N GLU A 833 -50.55 -5.42 83.11
CA GLU A 833 -49.68 -5.15 84.27
C GLU A 833 -49.77 -6.25 85.34
N GLY A 834 -48.70 -6.39 86.13
CA GLY A 834 -48.66 -7.29 87.29
C GLY A 834 -48.38 -8.76 86.96
N ARG A 835 -47.98 -9.08 85.73
CA ARG A 835 -47.62 -10.44 85.28
C ARG A 835 -46.23 -10.44 84.64
N ASN A 836 -45.55 -11.59 84.69
CA ASN A 836 -44.24 -11.81 84.06
C ASN A 836 -44.35 -12.38 82.63
N TYR A 837 -45.54 -12.39 82.04
CA TYR A 837 -45.82 -12.80 80.67
C TYR A 837 -46.96 -11.95 80.09
N ILE A 838 -47.10 -11.96 78.76
CA ILE A 838 -48.10 -11.18 78.03
C ILE A 838 -49.32 -12.08 77.73
N PRO A 839 -50.49 -11.84 78.37
CA PRO A 839 -51.69 -12.67 78.24
C PRO A 839 -52.53 -12.36 76.99
N TRP A 840 -53.66 -13.06 76.83
CA TRP A 840 -54.58 -12.97 75.71
C TRP A 840 -55.92 -12.37 76.13
N ALA A 841 -56.47 -11.49 75.29
CA ALA A 841 -57.76 -10.86 75.51
C ALA A 841 -58.57 -10.76 74.21
N TRP A 842 -59.83 -10.42 74.38
CA TRP A 842 -60.77 -10.13 73.30
C TRP A 842 -61.17 -8.67 73.37
N LEU A 843 -60.72 -7.87 72.40
CA LEU A 843 -60.86 -6.42 72.41
C LEU A 843 -61.27 -5.92 71.02
N ASN A 844 -61.86 -4.73 70.97
CA ASN A 844 -62.04 -4.02 69.72
C ASN A 844 -60.78 -3.21 69.40
N LEU A 845 -60.17 -3.42 68.26
CA LEU A 845 -58.95 -2.68 67.87
C LEU A 845 -59.31 -1.24 67.50
N GLU A 846 -58.51 -0.29 67.96
CA GLU A 846 -58.70 1.12 67.59
C GLU A 846 -58.45 1.34 66.09
N GLY A 847 -59.22 2.25 65.47
CA GLY A 847 -59.01 2.65 64.07
C GLY A 847 -59.73 1.82 63.01
N GLY A 848 -60.75 1.04 63.35
CA GLY A 848 -61.56 0.29 62.38
C GLY A 848 -61.79 -1.18 62.75
N ASP A 849 -61.19 -1.63 63.86
CA ASP A 849 -61.53 -2.88 64.52
C ASP A 849 -61.42 -4.13 63.62
N ASP A 850 -60.37 -4.12 62.79
CA ASP A 850 -60.03 -5.21 61.88
C ASP A 850 -58.91 -6.07 62.47
N ILE A 851 -59.28 -7.24 63.00
CA ILE A 851 -58.34 -8.23 63.54
C ILE A 851 -57.29 -8.69 62.52
N LYS A 852 -57.53 -8.50 61.22
CA LYS A 852 -56.55 -8.83 60.17
C LYS A 852 -55.30 -7.98 60.24
N ILE A 853 -55.36 -6.79 60.86
CA ILE A 853 -54.22 -5.88 60.95
C ILE A 853 -53.07 -6.44 61.79
N LEU A 854 -53.38 -7.23 62.83
CA LEU A 854 -52.38 -7.84 63.70
C LEU A 854 -51.69 -9.02 63.03
N PRO A 855 -50.35 -9.15 63.19
CA PRO A 855 -49.64 -10.32 62.72
C PRO A 855 -50.01 -11.55 63.55
N THR A 856 -49.69 -12.72 63.03
CA THR A 856 -49.94 -13.98 63.74
C THR A 856 -48.76 -14.29 64.65
N CYS A 857 -49.03 -14.59 65.91
CA CYS A 857 -48.12 -15.31 66.79
C CYS A 857 -48.34 -16.83 66.60
#